data_AF-A0A812LWP1-F1
#
_entry.id   AF-A0A812LWP1-F1
#
_cell.length_a   1.000
_cell.length_b   1.000
_cell.length_c   1.000
_cell.angle_alpha   90.00
_cell.angle_beta   90.00
_cell.angle_gamma   90.00
#
_symmetry.space_group_name_H-M   'P 1'
#
loop_
_entity.id
_entity.type
_entity.pdbx_description
1 polymer ?
#
loop_
_entity_poly.entity_id
_entity_poly.type
_entity_poly.pdbx_seq_one_letter_code
_entity_poly.pdbx_strand_id
1 'polypeptide(L)'
;MASNDPDECEAGLLGAEDASEEASAPVALCRRGSAALGLLVLLALLAMGGHRSLRLHPHLEANVEDFVREFSMPEGAGVNLGGWFVLEDWFFSGSSGKLVSSEHREGQGRCLPPLLHHVNEPWPSEGVLAFRLNASMGTKQTTRIFQAHREEFFQKEELQEIVRSGIDTIRLPLTWAAFADALETALVPDPFYPDIAAFATIPRAELASFLRHAARNGATVILDIHAFPGGSQQGTYNGIWPNRPAFWTENSKVGNPVPLTEVGRWIVQALIQWAETLDPEAKKGIKGLTLMNEPAHFNAWTHFAQEDDVLSWLSEAADDFRKSMLPVQGVKLYVNMIETAFSQFERSAVPWFLKTFSQEEREQWAIADVHWYVAWDSGHCDGRTVKGGAFSCSAPLADVRGKLNWCAHDASSRLRHLFGKGLVAVTEFSAGTFHQARYACSDSKVVRAFLEEQVKAFRSDQIEPFFWTWKMPFGPNFEPGWSLKYLLGLEKDHERALGCGEPASCSAVVIDQLNAGLCRKAWLGECNVPLTGTYRPLKAAWSKAVCRLERGSSETGHEVELRGHLPVLWTGGCADLNWAVGLSFAVLGNEVLLTDIGDLQATLTQGNITQNQGSIAAAGGAATYATLDWRRLPQRDQYGYFDLVFAGDVIWHETLVEPFLQAVAWATSGPGAGEVILSHKVRDQESVALFQQMLSSLGLQIAKEVPSEQLLGQDGHPDVRVYHLKRVH
;
A
#
# COMPACT_ATOMS: atom_id res chain seq x y z
N MET A 1 25.74 60.20 -29.16
CA MET A 1 26.34 60.14 -30.51
C MET A 1 27.06 58.78 -30.55
N ALA A 2 26.38 57.71 -30.99
CA ALA A 2 26.39 57.19 -32.38
C ALA A 2 27.82 56.73 -32.81
N SER A 3 28.11 55.56 -33.39
CA SER A 3 27.34 54.42 -33.98
C SER A 3 28.36 53.33 -34.38
N ASN A 4 28.15 51.99 -34.49
CA ASN A 4 26.97 51.09 -34.42
C ASN A 4 27.41 49.64 -34.02
N ASP A 5 26.43 48.76 -33.81
CA ASP A 5 26.46 47.27 -33.65
C ASP A 5 26.43 46.51 -35.02
N PRO A 6 26.40 45.14 -35.14
CA PRO A 6 26.54 44.05 -34.15
C PRO A 6 27.39 42.82 -34.61
N ASP A 7 27.27 41.73 -33.85
CA ASP A 7 27.92 40.41 -33.89
C ASP A 7 27.50 39.35 -34.97
N GLU A 8 28.35 38.31 -35.02
CA GLU A 8 28.11 36.86 -35.19
C GLU A 8 27.71 36.18 -36.52
N CYS A 9 28.16 34.91 -36.62
CA CYS A 9 28.24 34.10 -37.85
C CYS A 9 27.27 32.91 -37.89
N GLU A 10 26.81 32.62 -39.11
CA GLU A 10 26.49 31.31 -39.70
C GLU A 10 25.83 30.22 -38.82
N ALA A 11 24.53 30.02 -39.05
CA ALA A 11 23.85 28.75 -38.82
C ALA A 11 23.51 28.08 -40.17
N GLY A 12 23.83 26.79 -40.31
CA GLY A 12 23.63 26.02 -41.53
C GLY A 12 22.86 24.71 -41.31
N LEU A 13 21.62 24.68 -41.81
CA LEU A 13 20.86 23.52 -42.33
C LEU A 13 20.84 22.19 -41.56
N LEU A 14 19.64 21.84 -41.08
CA LEU A 14 18.86 20.59 -41.28
C LEU A 14 17.75 20.62 -40.21
N GLY A 15 16.47 20.84 -40.51
CA GLY A 15 15.55 19.94 -41.21
C GLY A 15 14.24 19.99 -40.40
N ALA A 16 13.08 20.08 -41.06
CA ALA A 16 11.76 20.18 -40.42
C ALA A 16 10.91 18.94 -40.74
N GLU A 17 9.69 18.88 -40.16
CA GLU A 17 8.80 17.69 -40.06
C GLU A 17 9.26 16.74 -38.92
N ASP A 18 8.46 16.37 -37.93
CA ASP A 18 7.03 16.60 -37.66
C ASP A 18 6.77 16.86 -36.16
N ALA A 19 5.65 17.50 -35.82
CA ALA A 19 5.24 17.76 -34.45
C ALA A 19 4.04 16.89 -34.03
N SER A 20 4.23 16.00 -33.05
CA SER A 20 3.14 15.30 -32.36
C SER A 20 3.39 15.29 -30.85
N GLU A 21 2.75 16.21 -30.13
CA GLU A 21 2.70 16.19 -28.66
C GLU A 21 1.78 15.05 -28.19
N GLU A 22 2.35 13.98 -27.62
CA GLU A 22 1.57 13.01 -26.86
C GLU A 22 1.42 13.46 -25.40
N ALA A 23 0.20 13.83 -25.03
CA ALA A 23 -0.16 14.18 -23.66
C ALA A 23 -0.24 12.92 -22.78
N SER A 24 0.73 12.74 -21.87
CA SER A 24 0.72 11.64 -20.89
C SER A 24 -0.13 11.98 -19.66
N ALA A 25 -1.40 11.55 -19.67
CA ALA A 25 -2.30 11.58 -18.52
C ALA A 25 -2.14 10.32 -17.63
N PRO A 26 -2.35 10.40 -16.30
CA PRO A 26 -1.89 9.38 -15.37
C PRO A 26 -2.88 8.21 -15.14
N VAL A 27 -2.38 6.98 -15.36
CA VAL A 27 -3.10 5.72 -15.11
C VAL A 27 -3.01 5.33 -13.62
N ALA A 28 -3.95 5.81 -12.78
CA ALA A 28 -3.97 5.39 -11.35
C ALA A 28 -5.35 5.43 -10.64
N LEU A 29 -6.46 5.79 -11.29
CA LEU A 29 -7.77 5.88 -10.63
C LEU A 29 -8.46 4.49 -10.42
N CYS A 30 -7.68 3.49 -10.00
CA CYS A 30 -7.84 2.14 -10.56
C CYS A 30 -9.12 1.39 -10.16
N ARG A 31 -9.65 1.54 -8.94
CA ARG A 31 -10.86 0.81 -8.45
C ARG A 31 -12.06 1.66 -8.02
N ARG A 32 -11.95 3.00 -7.93
CA ARG A 32 -13.09 3.83 -7.46
C ARG A 32 -14.25 3.90 -8.46
N GLY A 33 -13.99 3.82 -9.78
CA GLY A 33 -14.99 4.01 -10.83
C GLY A 33 -16.26 3.16 -10.71
N SER A 34 -16.15 1.83 -10.75
CA SER A 34 -17.30 0.92 -10.82
C SER A 34 -18.16 0.92 -9.55
N ALA A 35 -17.50 0.89 -8.38
CA ALA A 35 -18.15 0.90 -7.07
C ALA A 35 -18.81 2.25 -6.78
N ALA A 36 -18.14 3.37 -7.12
CA ALA A 36 -18.74 4.70 -7.01
C ALA A 36 -19.90 4.86 -7.99
N LEU A 37 -19.85 4.32 -9.21
CA LEU A 37 -20.97 4.38 -10.16
C LEU A 37 -22.21 3.69 -9.59
N GLY A 38 -22.06 2.47 -9.06
CA GLY A 38 -23.17 1.74 -8.43
C GLY A 38 -23.74 2.47 -7.21
N LEU A 39 -22.87 3.00 -6.35
CA LEU A 39 -23.24 3.76 -5.16
C LEU A 39 -23.84 5.14 -5.48
N LEU A 40 -23.39 5.82 -6.53
CA LEU A 40 -23.87 7.14 -6.95
C LEU A 40 -25.16 7.05 -7.79
N VAL A 41 -25.35 5.98 -8.58
CA VAL A 41 -26.65 5.66 -9.17
C VAL A 41 -27.67 5.33 -8.07
N LEU A 42 -27.28 4.54 -7.06
CA LEU A 42 -28.08 4.34 -5.84
C LEU A 42 -28.40 5.67 -5.14
N LEU A 43 -27.40 6.53 -4.89
CA LEU A 43 -27.61 7.82 -4.22
C LEU A 43 -28.47 8.80 -5.04
N ALA A 44 -28.33 8.82 -6.37
CA ALA A 44 -29.18 9.62 -7.26
C ALA A 44 -30.63 9.10 -7.26
N LEU A 45 -30.84 7.78 -7.27
CA LEU A 45 -32.17 7.17 -7.16
C LEU A 45 -32.80 7.41 -5.79
N LEU A 46 -32.03 7.32 -4.70
CA LEU A 46 -32.50 7.60 -3.33
C LEU A 46 -32.79 9.10 -3.11
N ALA A 47 -31.94 9.99 -3.62
CA ALA A 47 -32.13 11.45 -3.52
C ALA A 47 -33.35 11.93 -4.33
N MET A 48 -33.65 11.29 -5.46
CA MET A 48 -34.88 11.55 -6.23
C MET A 48 -36.12 10.84 -5.66
N GLY A 49 -35.94 9.80 -4.84
CA GLY A 49 -37.02 8.98 -4.26
C GLY A 49 -37.45 9.36 -2.84
N GLY A 50 -36.66 10.16 -2.10
CA GLY A 50 -37.02 10.64 -0.75
C GLY A 50 -37.01 9.58 0.36
N HIS A 51 -36.46 8.38 0.11
CA HIS A 51 -36.40 7.28 1.08
C HIS A 51 -35.03 7.17 1.76
N ARG A 52 -35.02 7.17 3.10
CA ARG A 52 -33.84 6.97 3.97
C ARG A 52 -33.85 5.56 4.62
N SER A 53 -34.10 4.49 3.86
CA SER A 53 -34.44 3.19 4.48
C SER A 53 -33.98 1.94 3.71
N LEU A 54 -32.83 2.02 3.03
CA LEU A 54 -32.03 0.82 2.81
C LEU A 54 -31.30 0.51 4.12
N ARG A 55 -31.44 -0.70 4.67
CA ARG A 55 -30.62 -1.15 5.81
C ARG A 55 -29.55 -2.06 5.27
N LEU A 56 -28.30 -1.72 5.55
CA LEU A 56 -27.18 -2.60 5.26
C LEU A 56 -27.04 -3.62 6.40
N HIS A 57 -26.36 -4.73 6.15
CA HIS A 57 -26.02 -5.69 7.20
C HIS A 57 -25.32 -4.97 8.37
N PRO A 58 -25.54 -5.33 9.64
CA PRO A 58 -24.74 -4.76 10.74
C PRO A 58 -23.21 -4.88 10.60
N HIS A 59 -22.70 -5.88 9.84
CA HIS A 59 -21.29 -5.97 9.47
C HIS A 59 -20.87 -4.93 8.41
N LEU A 60 -21.81 -4.41 7.62
CA LEU A 60 -21.62 -3.33 6.66
C LEU A 60 -21.90 -1.96 7.27
N GLU A 61 -22.92 -1.77 8.12
CA GLU A 61 -23.15 -0.48 8.81
C GLU A 61 -21.96 -0.12 9.72
N ALA A 62 -21.45 -1.09 10.50
CA ALA A 62 -20.24 -0.90 11.30
C ALA A 62 -18.94 -0.79 10.48
N ASN A 63 -18.98 -1.13 9.18
CA ASN A 63 -17.85 -0.91 8.29
C ASN A 63 -17.99 0.44 7.55
N VAL A 64 -19.17 0.88 7.10
CA VAL A 64 -19.30 2.04 6.19
C VAL A 64 -18.90 3.36 6.86
N GLU A 65 -19.27 3.61 8.13
CA GLU A 65 -18.80 4.83 8.82
C GLU A 65 -17.29 4.77 9.17
N ASP A 66 -16.75 3.58 9.48
CA ASP A 66 -15.32 3.35 9.74
C ASP A 66 -14.45 3.26 8.45
N PHE A 67 -15.07 3.02 7.29
CA PHE A 67 -14.44 2.89 5.96
C PHE A 67 -14.46 4.22 5.20
N VAL A 68 -15.46 5.09 5.47
CA VAL A 68 -15.48 6.48 4.97
C VAL A 68 -14.50 7.37 5.73
N ARG A 69 -14.11 7.00 6.96
CA ARG A 69 -12.84 7.45 7.52
C ARG A 69 -11.69 6.66 6.90
N GLU A 70 -11.29 7.07 5.69
CA GLU A 70 -9.93 6.77 5.20
C GLU A 70 -8.96 7.22 6.30
N PHE A 71 -8.28 6.24 6.89
CA PHE A 71 -7.25 6.48 7.89
C PHE A 71 -6.03 7.01 7.15
N SER A 72 -6.01 8.33 6.93
CA SER A 72 -4.81 9.06 6.53
C SER A 72 -3.86 9.14 7.71
N MET A 73 -2.56 9.00 7.46
CA MET A 73 -1.57 9.44 8.45
C MET A 73 -1.75 10.94 8.69
N PRO A 74 -1.66 11.42 9.95
CA PRO A 74 -1.66 12.84 10.24
C PRO A 74 -0.58 13.59 9.49
N GLU A 75 -0.92 14.79 9.01
CA GLU A 75 -0.02 15.75 8.35
C GLU A 75 1.30 15.90 9.11
N GLY A 76 2.43 15.78 8.39
CA GLY A 76 3.79 15.82 8.94
C GLY A 76 4.34 14.48 9.46
N ALA A 77 3.60 13.38 9.34
CA ALA A 77 4.14 12.03 9.57
C ALA A 77 4.92 11.52 8.34
N GLY A 78 5.97 10.75 8.61
CA GLY A 78 6.80 10.11 7.59
C GLY A 78 6.66 8.58 7.54
N VAL A 79 7.34 7.96 6.58
CA VAL A 79 7.45 6.50 6.46
C VAL A 79 8.85 6.07 6.00
N ASN A 80 9.31 4.90 6.44
CA ASN A 80 10.56 4.30 5.99
C ASN A 80 10.34 3.41 4.76
N LEU A 81 11.32 3.36 3.85
CA LEU A 81 11.42 2.35 2.79
C LEU A 81 12.45 1.26 3.15
N GLY A 82 12.26 0.66 4.32
CA GLY A 82 13.04 -0.50 4.76
C GLY A 82 12.88 -1.68 3.79
N GLY A 83 13.92 -2.52 3.68
CA GLY A 83 13.94 -3.68 2.79
C GLY A 83 14.21 -3.39 1.31
N TRP A 84 14.36 -2.13 0.88
CA TRP A 84 14.58 -1.79 -0.54
C TRP A 84 16.06 -1.72 -0.94
N PHE A 85 16.79 -0.78 -0.35
CA PHE A 85 18.23 -0.57 -0.59
C PHE A 85 19.11 -1.15 0.53
N VAL A 86 18.50 -1.61 1.61
CA VAL A 86 19.12 -2.31 2.75
C VAL A 86 18.24 -3.52 3.07
N LEU A 87 18.81 -4.73 3.01
CA LEU A 87 18.04 -5.96 3.20
C LEU A 87 18.12 -6.49 4.64
N GLU A 88 16.95 -6.62 5.27
CA GLU A 88 16.79 -7.32 6.54
C GLU A 88 16.17 -8.70 6.32
N ASP A 89 16.69 -9.73 6.98
CA ASP A 89 16.31 -11.12 6.71
C ASP A 89 14.82 -11.43 7.00
N TRP A 90 14.25 -10.78 8.02
CA TRP A 90 12.87 -10.97 8.44
C TRP A 90 11.85 -10.41 7.46
N PHE A 91 12.21 -9.39 6.66
CA PHE A 91 11.38 -8.89 5.56
C PHE A 91 11.15 -9.93 4.48
N PHE A 92 12.07 -10.88 4.31
CA PHE A 92 12.07 -11.87 3.23
C PHE A 92 11.96 -13.30 3.75
N SER A 93 11.27 -13.48 4.88
CA SER A 93 11.22 -14.75 5.61
C SER A 93 10.02 -15.64 5.29
N GLY A 94 9.10 -15.15 4.46
CA GLY A 94 7.83 -15.81 4.14
C GLY A 94 6.98 -16.05 5.38
N SER A 95 6.15 -17.09 5.34
CA SER A 95 5.38 -17.55 6.50
C SER A 95 6.25 -18.25 7.57
N SER A 96 7.54 -18.48 7.27
CA SER A 96 8.47 -19.17 8.18
C SER A 96 9.02 -18.26 9.28
N GLY A 97 9.09 -16.95 9.04
CA GLY A 97 9.63 -15.95 9.97
C GLY A 97 8.92 -15.93 11.32
N LYS A 98 9.68 -15.61 12.37
CA LYS A 98 9.18 -15.66 13.76
C LYS A 98 9.53 -14.41 14.56
N LEU A 99 10.75 -13.89 14.39
CA LEU A 99 11.32 -12.81 15.17
C LEU A 99 11.52 -11.57 14.29
N VAL A 100 11.27 -10.38 14.84
CA VAL A 100 11.69 -9.11 14.25
C VAL A 100 13.20 -8.97 14.51
N SER A 101 14.01 -8.96 13.45
CA SER A 101 15.45 -9.31 13.46
C SER A 101 15.73 -10.73 14.01
N SER A 102 16.54 -11.51 13.29
CA SER A 102 16.93 -12.85 13.75
C SER A 102 17.83 -12.82 15.00
N GLU A 103 17.63 -13.83 15.87
CA GLU A 103 18.53 -14.16 16.98
C GLU A 103 19.41 -15.39 16.67
N HIS A 104 19.02 -16.24 15.71
CA HIS A 104 19.71 -17.49 15.35
C HIS A 104 20.63 -17.31 14.14
N ARG A 105 21.90 -17.70 14.25
CA ARG A 105 23.01 -17.36 13.33
C ARG A 105 22.75 -17.69 11.85
N GLU A 106 21.85 -18.62 11.58
CA GLU A 106 21.42 -19.01 10.23
C GLU A 106 20.66 -17.87 9.52
N GLY A 107 19.94 -17.04 10.28
CA GLY A 107 18.95 -16.10 9.77
C GLY A 107 17.60 -16.76 9.47
N GLN A 108 16.67 -15.93 9.00
CA GLN A 108 15.35 -16.38 8.53
C GLN A 108 14.99 -15.86 7.13
N GLY A 109 15.90 -15.17 6.43
CA GLY A 109 15.70 -14.73 5.04
C GLY A 109 15.66 -15.92 4.07
N ARG A 110 14.63 -16.01 3.23
CA ARG A 110 14.30 -17.17 2.37
C ARG A 110 14.23 -16.85 0.88
N CYS A 111 14.08 -15.58 0.50
CA CYS A 111 14.05 -15.18 -0.90
C CYS A 111 14.59 -13.75 -1.10
N LEU A 112 14.70 -13.31 -2.36
CA LEU A 112 14.92 -11.93 -2.79
C LEU A 112 14.26 -11.74 -4.18
N PRO A 113 12.94 -11.53 -4.25
CA PRO A 113 12.21 -11.45 -5.51
C PRO A 113 12.59 -10.18 -6.29
N PRO A 114 12.45 -10.19 -7.63
CA PRO A 114 11.74 -11.20 -8.44
C PRO A 114 12.61 -12.39 -8.87
N LEU A 115 13.95 -12.29 -8.85
CA LEU A 115 14.81 -13.30 -9.48
C LEU A 115 15.27 -14.45 -8.55
N LEU A 116 15.09 -14.32 -7.24
CA LEU A 116 15.47 -15.34 -6.26
C LEU A 116 14.27 -15.71 -5.38
N HIS A 117 13.34 -16.53 -5.89
CA HIS A 117 12.15 -16.92 -5.12
C HIS A 117 12.44 -17.84 -3.92
N HIS A 118 13.59 -18.51 -3.89
CA HIS A 118 13.97 -19.46 -2.84
C HIS A 118 15.50 -19.56 -2.70
N VAL A 119 16.00 -19.69 -1.47
CA VAL A 119 17.38 -20.10 -1.16
C VAL A 119 17.41 -21.42 -0.39
N ASN A 120 18.40 -22.28 -0.69
CA ASN A 120 18.55 -23.60 -0.06
C ASN A 120 18.75 -23.52 1.46
N GLU A 121 19.45 -22.49 1.92
CA GLU A 121 19.71 -22.20 3.33
C GLU A 121 19.26 -20.78 3.64
N PRO A 122 18.72 -20.49 4.85
CA PRO A 122 18.42 -19.12 5.24
C PRO A 122 19.65 -18.21 5.12
N TRP A 123 19.40 -16.93 4.83
CA TRP A 123 20.41 -15.89 4.89
C TRP A 123 20.18 -14.96 6.10
N PRO A 124 21.25 -14.52 6.79
CA PRO A 124 21.16 -13.72 8.03
C PRO A 124 21.26 -12.20 7.84
N SER A 125 21.84 -11.74 6.74
CA SER A 125 22.02 -10.31 6.42
C SER A 125 22.33 -10.12 4.94
N GLU A 126 22.17 -8.89 4.44
CA GLU A 126 22.46 -8.52 3.05
C GLU A 126 23.86 -8.97 2.59
N GLY A 127 24.89 -8.65 3.37
CA GLY A 127 26.28 -8.87 2.98
C GLY A 127 26.62 -10.35 2.84
N VAL A 128 26.06 -11.19 3.74
CA VAL A 128 26.20 -12.65 3.69
C VAL A 128 25.41 -13.23 2.52
N LEU A 129 24.23 -12.70 2.20
CA LEU A 129 23.46 -13.13 1.02
C LEU A 129 24.24 -12.84 -0.28
N ALA A 130 24.67 -11.60 -0.48
CA ALA A 130 25.42 -11.20 -1.67
C ALA A 130 26.74 -11.97 -1.83
N PHE A 131 27.47 -12.21 -0.73
CA PHE A 131 28.68 -13.05 -0.77
C PHE A 131 28.37 -14.50 -1.21
N ARG A 132 27.35 -15.14 -0.60
CA ARG A 132 26.95 -16.52 -0.95
C ARG A 132 26.45 -16.65 -2.38
N LEU A 133 25.67 -15.67 -2.87
CA LEU A 133 25.23 -15.62 -4.27
C LEU A 133 26.41 -15.43 -5.23
N ASN A 134 27.37 -14.56 -4.90
CA ASN A 134 28.57 -14.36 -5.72
C ASN A 134 29.40 -15.64 -5.83
N ALA A 135 29.56 -16.37 -4.73
CA ALA A 135 30.29 -17.64 -4.70
C ALA A 135 29.59 -18.77 -5.48
N SER A 136 28.25 -18.77 -5.55
CA SER A 136 27.47 -19.86 -6.16
C SER A 136 26.98 -19.58 -7.59
N MET A 137 26.74 -18.32 -7.94
CA MET A 137 26.16 -17.88 -9.22
C MET A 137 27.06 -16.89 -9.98
N GLY A 138 28.12 -16.39 -9.35
CA GLY A 138 29.01 -15.38 -9.92
C GLY A 138 28.46 -13.95 -9.84
N THR A 139 29.37 -12.98 -10.03
CA THR A 139 29.11 -11.55 -9.82
C THR A 139 27.98 -11.03 -10.69
N LYS A 140 27.99 -11.33 -12.00
CA LYS A 140 26.99 -10.83 -12.96
C LYS A 140 25.56 -11.25 -12.63
N GLN A 141 25.36 -12.49 -12.15
CA GLN A 141 24.03 -12.96 -11.77
C GLN A 141 23.60 -12.38 -10.43
N THR A 142 24.55 -12.22 -9.51
CA THR A 142 24.30 -11.62 -8.19
C THR A 142 23.90 -10.15 -8.29
N THR A 143 24.65 -9.32 -9.03
CA THR A 143 24.29 -7.91 -9.25
C THR A 143 22.94 -7.80 -9.93
N ARG A 144 22.63 -8.68 -10.90
CA ARG A 144 21.32 -8.73 -11.56
C ARG A 144 20.17 -9.06 -10.59
N ILE A 145 20.36 -9.96 -9.62
CA ILE A 145 19.33 -10.26 -8.61
C ILE A 145 19.06 -9.02 -7.75
N PHE A 146 20.10 -8.35 -7.26
CA PHE A 146 19.97 -7.12 -6.46
C PHE A 146 19.37 -5.95 -7.24
N GLN A 147 19.75 -5.79 -8.51
CA GLN A 147 19.18 -4.78 -9.39
C GLN A 147 17.68 -5.04 -9.64
N ALA A 148 17.31 -6.25 -10.07
CA ALA A 148 15.92 -6.60 -10.33
C ALA A 148 15.05 -6.48 -9.06
N HIS A 149 15.61 -6.77 -7.89
CA HIS A 149 14.93 -6.50 -6.62
C HIS A 149 14.65 -5.00 -6.43
N ARG A 150 15.65 -4.14 -6.63
CA ARG A 150 15.49 -2.68 -6.48
C ARG A 150 14.54 -2.08 -7.53
N GLU A 151 14.53 -2.62 -8.74
CA GLU A 151 13.64 -2.22 -9.84
C GLU A 151 12.16 -2.60 -9.58
N GLU A 152 11.89 -3.69 -8.86
CA GLU A 152 10.52 -4.18 -8.61
C GLU A 152 9.99 -3.92 -7.19
N PHE A 153 10.86 -3.77 -6.18
CA PHE A 153 10.43 -3.70 -4.79
C PHE A 153 9.73 -2.39 -4.43
N PHE A 154 10.02 -1.27 -5.11
CA PHE A 154 9.31 -0.02 -4.89
C PHE A 154 8.98 0.67 -6.21
N GLN A 155 7.70 0.67 -6.57
CA GLN A 155 7.23 1.23 -7.84
C GLN A 155 6.80 2.70 -7.71
N LYS A 156 6.83 3.43 -8.83
CA LYS A 156 6.50 4.87 -8.88
C LYS A 156 5.08 5.18 -8.43
N GLU A 157 4.16 4.25 -8.68
CA GLU A 157 2.76 4.33 -8.29
C GLU A 157 2.61 4.29 -6.75
N GLU A 158 3.53 3.62 -6.05
CA GLU A 158 3.52 3.52 -4.59
C GLU A 158 3.94 4.83 -3.91
N LEU A 159 4.79 5.64 -4.55
CA LEU A 159 5.04 7.00 -4.10
C LEU A 159 3.75 7.84 -4.10
N GLN A 160 2.88 7.64 -5.09
CA GLN A 160 1.58 8.31 -5.11
C GLN A 160 0.63 7.75 -4.04
N GLU A 161 0.72 6.45 -3.71
CA GLU A 161 -0.03 5.85 -2.59
C GLU A 161 0.43 6.43 -1.24
N ILE A 162 1.74 6.62 -1.03
CA ILE A 162 2.31 7.30 0.14
C ILE A 162 1.77 8.74 0.26
N VAL A 163 1.92 9.56 -0.79
CA VAL A 163 1.50 10.97 -0.77
C VAL A 163 -0.01 11.11 -0.57
N ARG A 164 -0.83 10.29 -1.24
CA ARG A 164 -2.30 10.27 -1.05
C ARG A 164 -2.72 9.85 0.37
N SER A 165 -1.85 9.15 1.10
CA SER A 165 -2.09 8.75 2.49
C SER A 165 -1.79 9.85 3.52
N GLY A 166 -1.40 11.06 3.07
CA GLY A 166 -1.05 12.20 3.93
C GLY A 166 0.43 12.26 4.33
N ILE A 167 1.27 11.42 3.73
CA ILE A 167 2.70 11.27 4.08
C ILE A 167 3.55 12.08 3.08
N ASP A 168 4.24 13.11 3.57
CA ASP A 168 5.08 14.00 2.75
C ASP A 168 6.59 13.70 2.84
N THR A 169 6.99 12.85 3.79
CA THR A 169 8.39 12.56 4.07
C THR A 169 8.67 11.07 4.05
N ILE A 170 9.68 10.68 3.29
CA ILE A 170 10.21 9.32 3.22
C ILE A 170 11.57 9.26 3.89
N ARG A 171 11.84 8.26 4.73
CA ARG A 171 13.20 7.90 5.16
C ARG A 171 13.70 6.73 4.33
N LEU A 172 14.89 6.87 3.76
CA LEU A 172 15.46 5.95 2.78
C LEU A 172 16.76 5.34 3.34
N PRO A 173 16.70 4.15 3.96
CA PRO A 173 17.86 3.36 4.34
C PRO A 173 18.76 3.06 3.14
N LEU A 174 20.07 3.29 3.28
CA LEU A 174 21.11 3.02 2.29
C LEU A 174 22.26 2.24 2.94
N THR A 175 22.84 1.29 2.21
CA THR A 175 24.14 0.72 2.60
C THR A 175 25.27 1.69 2.27
N TRP A 176 26.36 1.63 3.04
CA TRP A 176 27.61 2.35 2.75
C TRP A 176 28.12 2.14 1.32
N ALA A 177 27.78 1.00 0.69
CA ALA A 177 28.16 0.66 -0.68
C ALA A 177 27.57 1.61 -1.75
N ALA A 178 26.57 2.43 -1.42
CA ALA A 178 26.13 3.55 -2.27
C ALA A 178 27.25 4.57 -2.56
N PHE A 179 28.26 4.66 -1.68
CA PHE A 179 29.36 5.63 -1.76
C PHE A 179 30.75 4.98 -1.81
N ALA A 180 30.83 3.68 -2.13
CA ALA A 180 32.08 2.94 -2.31
C ALA A 180 32.75 3.13 -3.70
N ASP A 181 32.47 4.26 -4.36
CA ASP A 181 32.92 4.64 -5.71
C ASP A 181 32.80 3.56 -6.81
N ALA A 182 31.55 3.13 -7.04
CA ALA A 182 31.12 2.58 -8.33
C ALA A 182 30.09 3.52 -8.99
N LEU A 183 30.05 3.54 -10.33
CA LEU A 183 29.06 4.29 -11.12
C LEU A 183 27.82 3.46 -11.46
N GLU A 184 27.96 2.13 -11.50
CA GLU A 184 26.93 1.14 -11.77
C GLU A 184 26.83 0.13 -10.60
N THR A 185 25.82 -0.74 -10.62
CA THR A 185 25.64 -1.82 -9.65
C THR A 185 26.75 -2.86 -9.78
N ALA A 186 27.69 -2.85 -8.83
CA ALA A 186 28.83 -3.74 -8.72
C ALA A 186 28.83 -4.42 -7.34
N LEU A 187 29.55 -5.54 -7.20
CA LEU A 187 29.83 -6.09 -5.87
C LEU A 187 31.13 -5.52 -5.32
N VAL A 188 31.07 -5.00 -4.10
CA VAL A 188 32.23 -4.59 -3.30
C VAL A 188 32.35 -5.48 -2.07
N PRO A 189 33.55 -5.97 -1.70
CA PRO A 189 33.73 -6.73 -0.47
C PRO A 189 33.53 -5.84 0.76
N ASP A 190 33.09 -6.42 1.89
CA ASP A 190 33.14 -5.69 3.16
C ASP A 190 34.61 -5.40 3.53
N PRO A 191 34.96 -4.16 3.94
CA PRO A 191 36.34 -3.81 4.26
C PRO A 191 36.99 -4.64 5.36
N PHE A 192 36.23 -5.23 6.30
CA PHE A 192 36.77 -6.08 7.37
C PHE A 192 36.39 -7.56 7.25
N TYR A 193 35.27 -7.87 6.61
CA TYR A 193 34.76 -9.22 6.37
C TYR A 193 34.79 -9.65 4.89
N PRO A 194 35.87 -9.40 4.12
CA PRO A 194 35.88 -9.60 2.66
C PRO A 194 35.67 -11.06 2.23
N ASP A 195 36.03 -12.00 3.11
CA ASP A 195 35.95 -13.46 2.87
C ASP A 195 34.57 -14.06 3.20
N ILE A 196 33.62 -13.27 3.71
CA ILE A 196 32.27 -13.74 4.11
C ILE A 196 31.13 -12.75 3.83
N ALA A 197 31.42 -11.48 3.51
CA ALA A 197 30.43 -10.44 3.23
C ALA A 197 30.86 -9.55 2.05
N ALA A 198 29.89 -9.21 1.20
CA ALA A 198 30.04 -8.29 0.08
C ALA A 198 28.71 -7.56 -0.15
N PHE A 199 28.71 -6.35 -0.69
CA PHE A 199 27.51 -5.54 -0.89
C PHE A 199 27.33 -5.17 -2.37
N ALA A 200 26.09 -5.06 -2.82
CA ALA A 200 25.78 -4.50 -4.14
C ALA A 200 25.70 -2.97 -4.03
N THR A 201 26.59 -2.26 -4.73
CA THR A 201 26.56 -0.78 -4.80
C THR A 201 25.24 -0.28 -5.35
N ILE A 202 24.86 0.96 -5.00
CA ILE A 202 23.62 1.60 -5.45
C ILE A 202 24.00 2.75 -6.40
N PRO A 203 23.55 2.75 -7.68
CA PRO A 203 23.86 3.83 -8.60
C PRO A 203 23.34 5.18 -8.10
N ARG A 204 24.25 6.12 -7.83
CA ARG A 204 23.91 7.49 -7.37
C ARG A 204 22.97 8.24 -8.34
N ALA A 205 22.94 7.85 -9.62
CA ALA A 205 21.99 8.37 -10.60
C ALA A 205 20.53 7.92 -10.35
N GLU A 206 20.32 6.69 -9.85
CA GLU A 206 19.00 6.19 -9.46
C GLU A 206 18.49 6.93 -8.22
N LEU A 207 19.35 7.14 -7.22
CA LEU A 207 19.02 7.95 -6.04
C LEU A 207 18.63 9.39 -6.43
N ALA A 208 19.40 10.05 -7.30
CA ALA A 208 19.04 11.37 -7.81
C ALA A 208 17.73 11.37 -8.61
N SER A 209 17.45 10.32 -9.38
CA SER A 209 16.18 10.14 -10.11
C SER A 209 15.00 10.01 -9.15
N PHE A 210 15.14 9.21 -8.09
CA PHE A 210 14.14 9.06 -7.04
C PHE A 210 13.87 10.38 -6.30
N LEU A 211 14.91 11.15 -5.96
CA LEU A 211 14.77 12.47 -5.34
C LEU A 211 13.97 13.46 -6.23
N ARG A 212 14.25 13.51 -7.55
CA ARG A 212 13.43 14.31 -8.49
C ARG A 212 11.99 13.83 -8.52
N HIS A 213 11.77 12.51 -8.48
CA HIS A 213 10.42 11.95 -8.50
C HIS A 213 9.64 12.24 -7.21
N ALA A 214 10.28 12.17 -6.04
CA ALA A 214 9.72 12.62 -4.77
C ALA A 214 9.30 14.11 -4.86
N ALA A 215 10.23 14.98 -5.25
CA ALA A 215 9.98 16.42 -5.38
C ALA A 215 8.78 16.75 -6.29
N ARG A 216 8.68 16.07 -7.45
CA ARG A 216 7.56 16.26 -8.40
C ARG A 216 6.21 15.83 -7.86
N ASN A 217 6.17 14.90 -6.90
CA ASN A 217 4.94 14.46 -6.24
C ASN A 217 4.68 15.21 -4.91
N GLY A 218 5.48 16.22 -4.57
CA GLY A 218 5.35 16.96 -3.31
C GLY A 218 5.90 16.23 -2.07
N ALA A 219 6.69 15.18 -2.27
CA ALA A 219 7.35 14.44 -1.20
C ALA A 219 8.83 14.84 -1.06
N THR A 220 9.38 14.61 0.13
CA THR A 220 10.79 14.82 0.46
C THR A 220 11.40 13.58 1.10
N VAL A 221 12.73 13.46 1.07
CA VAL A 221 13.46 12.24 1.44
C VAL A 221 14.56 12.56 2.46
N ILE A 222 14.64 11.76 3.52
CA ILE A 222 15.79 11.66 4.41
C ILE A 222 16.65 10.51 3.90
N LEU A 223 17.92 10.79 3.58
CA LEU A 223 18.88 9.75 3.20
C LEU A 223 19.60 9.25 4.45
N ASP A 224 19.54 7.95 4.70
CA ASP A 224 19.99 7.34 5.94
C ASP A 224 21.07 6.29 5.66
N ILE A 225 22.32 6.50 6.13
CA ILE A 225 23.35 5.45 6.02
C ILE A 225 23.12 4.42 7.12
N HIS A 226 22.42 3.36 6.73
CA HIS A 226 21.81 2.39 7.63
C HIS A 226 22.78 1.27 8.03
N ALA A 227 23.69 0.90 7.13
CA ALA A 227 24.70 -0.12 7.34
C ALA A 227 26.09 0.41 6.99
N PHE A 228 27.07 0.18 7.86
CA PHE A 228 28.47 0.63 7.74
C PHE A 228 29.46 -0.53 7.50
N PRO A 229 30.68 -0.24 7.00
CA PRO A 229 31.77 -1.22 6.90
C PRO A 229 32.01 -1.99 8.19
N GLY A 230 32.00 -3.32 8.13
CA GLY A 230 32.17 -4.18 9.31
C GLY A 230 31.02 -4.12 10.34
N GLY A 231 29.94 -3.39 10.05
CA GLY A 231 28.78 -3.21 10.93
C GLY A 231 29.05 -2.29 12.12
N SER A 232 28.30 -1.18 12.21
CA SER A 232 28.34 -0.22 13.33
C SER A 232 27.46 -0.60 14.52
N GLN A 233 26.62 -1.62 14.40
CA GLN A 233 25.61 -1.95 15.39
C GLN A 233 25.22 -3.44 15.32
N GLN A 234 24.61 -4.00 16.36
CA GLN A 234 24.25 -5.42 16.38
C GLN A 234 22.79 -5.65 15.96
N GLY A 235 22.58 -6.31 14.83
CA GLY A 235 21.24 -6.64 14.32
C GLY A 235 21.31 -7.02 12.84
N THR A 236 20.26 -7.63 12.28
CA THR A 236 20.26 -8.10 10.87
C THR A 236 20.42 -6.97 9.86
N TYR A 237 19.91 -5.79 10.21
CA TYR A 237 20.02 -4.52 9.48
C TYR A 237 21.44 -3.94 9.36
N ASN A 238 22.43 -4.45 10.12
CA ASN A 238 23.81 -3.97 10.03
C ASN A 238 24.56 -4.46 8.76
N GLY A 239 23.94 -5.35 7.97
CA GLY A 239 24.49 -5.90 6.74
C GLY A 239 25.53 -7.02 6.88
N ILE A 240 26.07 -7.31 8.07
CA ILE A 240 27.13 -8.32 8.30
C ILE A 240 26.79 -9.38 9.36
N TRP A 241 25.63 -9.28 10.03
CA TRP A 241 25.18 -10.23 11.05
C TRP A 241 25.12 -11.67 10.49
N PRO A 242 25.50 -12.73 11.25
CA PRO A 242 25.74 -12.82 12.69
C PRO A 242 27.20 -12.59 13.12
N ASN A 243 27.97 -11.87 12.30
CA ASN A 243 29.32 -11.46 12.68
C ASN A 243 29.27 -10.32 13.70
N ARG A 244 30.32 -10.18 14.50
CA ARG A 244 30.41 -9.12 15.52
C ARG A 244 30.56 -7.76 14.81
N PRO A 245 29.91 -6.70 15.29
CA PRO A 245 30.22 -5.34 14.85
C PRO A 245 31.72 -5.05 15.03
N ALA A 246 32.37 -4.66 13.94
CA ALA A 246 33.82 -4.42 13.88
C ALA A 246 34.16 -2.93 13.72
N PHE A 247 33.21 -2.12 13.23
CA PHE A 247 33.39 -0.73 12.83
C PHE A 247 34.15 0.13 13.86
N TRP A 248 33.88 -0.06 15.15
CA TRP A 248 34.40 0.78 16.24
C TRP A 248 35.83 0.46 16.68
N THR A 249 36.33 -0.75 16.44
CA THR A 249 37.58 -1.24 17.07
C THR A 249 38.61 -1.80 16.08
N GLU A 250 38.25 -1.94 14.81
CA GLU A 250 39.05 -2.67 13.82
C GLU A 250 39.48 -1.79 12.64
N ASN A 251 40.49 -2.26 11.91
CA ASN A 251 40.98 -1.63 10.68
C ASN A 251 40.52 -2.40 9.45
N SER A 252 40.38 -1.72 8.31
CA SER A 252 40.18 -2.36 7.00
C SER A 252 41.25 -3.43 6.73
N LYS A 253 40.81 -4.59 6.24
CA LYS A 253 41.62 -5.66 5.66
C LYS A 253 41.72 -5.57 4.13
N VAL A 254 40.89 -4.71 3.51
CA VAL A 254 40.92 -4.42 2.07
C VAL A 254 41.76 -3.16 1.84
N GLY A 255 42.80 -3.29 1.00
CA GLY A 255 43.73 -2.19 0.72
C GLY A 255 44.71 -1.93 1.87
N ASN A 256 44.97 -0.65 2.17
CA ASN A 256 45.82 -0.26 3.30
C ASN A 256 45.03 -0.35 4.61
N PRO A 257 45.64 -0.82 5.72
CA PRO A 257 44.99 -0.80 7.03
C PRO A 257 44.72 0.63 7.50
N VAL A 258 43.43 0.96 7.61
CA VAL A 258 42.87 2.25 8.06
C VAL A 258 41.71 1.93 9.01
N PRO A 259 41.51 2.65 10.13
CA PRO A 259 40.38 2.44 11.02
C PRO A 259 39.03 2.44 10.27
N LEU A 260 38.15 1.48 10.55
CA LEU A 260 36.84 1.43 9.91
C LEU A 260 36.00 2.67 10.23
N THR A 261 36.18 3.27 11.41
CA THR A 261 35.63 4.58 11.77
C THR A 261 36.02 5.68 10.77
N GLU A 262 37.29 5.74 10.35
CA GLU A 262 37.78 6.69 9.35
C GLU A 262 37.21 6.41 7.96
N VAL A 263 37.14 5.13 7.55
CA VAL A 263 36.45 4.73 6.30
C VAL A 263 34.98 5.18 6.33
N GLY A 264 34.30 5.05 7.48
CA GLY A 264 32.95 5.57 7.69
C GLY A 264 32.84 7.08 7.54
N ARG A 265 33.85 7.84 8.02
CA ARG A 265 33.89 9.30 7.83
C ARG A 265 34.02 9.65 6.35
N TRP A 266 34.81 8.92 5.56
CA TRP A 266 34.91 9.12 4.11
C TRP A 266 33.58 8.86 3.38
N ILE A 267 32.85 7.81 3.76
CA ILE A 267 31.50 7.51 3.24
C ILE A 267 30.53 8.68 3.51
N VAL A 268 30.53 9.19 4.74
CA VAL A 268 29.73 10.36 5.14
C VAL A 268 30.11 11.62 4.36
N GLN A 269 31.40 11.88 4.18
CA GLN A 269 31.90 13.01 3.38
C GLN A 269 31.47 12.90 1.91
N ALA A 270 31.53 11.69 1.33
CA ALA A 270 31.08 11.42 -0.04
C ALA A 270 29.57 11.61 -0.21
N LEU A 271 28.75 11.23 0.79
CA LEU A 271 27.32 11.51 0.83
C LEU A 271 27.04 13.02 0.85
N ILE A 272 27.70 13.76 1.76
CA ILE A 272 27.52 15.21 1.91
C ILE A 272 27.90 15.93 0.61
N GLN A 273 29.08 15.65 0.05
CA GLN A 273 29.55 16.24 -1.20
C GLN A 273 28.63 15.90 -2.38
N TRP A 274 28.14 14.66 -2.47
CA TRP A 274 27.18 14.28 -3.50
C TRP A 274 25.84 15.03 -3.34
N ALA A 275 25.30 15.15 -2.13
CA ALA A 275 24.09 15.92 -1.86
C ALA A 275 24.25 17.42 -2.19
N GLU A 276 25.44 17.99 -1.96
CA GLU A 276 25.76 19.37 -2.37
C GLU A 276 25.76 19.55 -3.89
N THR A 277 26.20 18.54 -4.65
CA THR A 277 26.32 18.57 -6.12
C THR A 277 25.05 18.15 -6.86
N LEU A 278 23.98 17.75 -6.16
CA LEU A 278 22.67 17.49 -6.75
C LEU A 278 22.13 18.69 -7.52
N ASP A 279 21.49 18.41 -8.66
CA ASP A 279 20.79 19.41 -9.47
C ASP A 279 19.62 20.06 -8.70
N PRO A 280 19.15 21.25 -9.11
CA PRO A 280 18.12 22.00 -8.38
C PRO A 280 16.75 21.29 -8.28
N GLU A 281 16.48 20.26 -9.07
CA GLU A 281 15.25 19.48 -8.95
C GLU A 281 15.42 18.34 -7.94
N ALA A 282 16.51 17.58 -8.04
CA ALA A 282 16.83 16.53 -7.06
C ALA A 282 17.00 17.12 -5.65
N LYS A 283 17.59 18.32 -5.54
CA LYS A 283 17.78 19.02 -4.27
C LYS A 283 16.47 19.53 -3.63
N LYS A 284 15.35 19.61 -4.36
CA LYS A 284 14.03 19.84 -3.73
C LYS A 284 13.48 18.59 -3.06
N GLY A 285 13.97 17.42 -3.46
CA GLY A 285 13.53 16.12 -2.95
C GLY A 285 14.22 15.69 -1.66
N ILE A 286 15.24 16.41 -1.17
CA ILE A 286 15.97 16.06 0.06
C ILE A 286 15.51 16.93 1.25
N LYS A 287 15.06 16.28 2.32
CA LYS A 287 14.70 16.92 3.62
C LYS A 287 15.88 16.96 4.57
N GLY A 288 16.69 15.90 4.57
CA GLY A 288 17.76 15.74 5.54
C GLY A 288 18.64 14.52 5.30
N LEU A 289 19.65 14.38 6.16
CA LEU A 289 20.55 13.22 6.23
C LEU A 289 20.51 12.60 7.63
N THR A 290 20.49 11.28 7.71
CA THR A 290 20.93 10.52 8.89
C THR A 290 22.30 9.94 8.56
N LEU A 291 23.35 10.44 9.21
CA LEU A 291 24.74 10.09 8.84
C LEU A 291 25.16 8.71 9.36
N MET A 292 24.48 8.17 10.37
CA MET A 292 24.61 6.78 10.82
C MET A 292 23.33 6.36 11.52
N ASN A 293 22.75 5.24 11.09
CA ASN A 293 21.64 4.61 11.78
C ASN A 293 22.10 3.83 13.03
N GLU A 294 21.32 3.95 14.11
CA GLU A 294 21.46 3.23 15.38
C GLU A 294 22.91 2.99 15.82
N PRO A 295 23.73 4.05 15.96
CA PRO A 295 25.15 3.94 16.24
C PRO A 295 25.39 3.11 17.50
N ALA A 296 26.08 1.96 17.35
CA ALA A 296 26.36 1.01 18.42
C ALA A 296 25.12 0.37 19.12
N HIS A 297 24.00 0.13 18.41
CA HIS A 297 22.86 -0.62 18.95
C HIS A 297 23.25 -1.93 19.69
N PHE A 298 22.63 -2.16 20.85
CA PHE A 298 22.91 -3.21 21.87
C PHE A 298 24.27 -3.11 22.59
N ASN A 299 25.14 -2.12 22.31
CA ASN A 299 26.45 -2.02 22.95
C ASN A 299 26.40 -1.93 24.49
N ALA A 300 25.32 -1.39 25.07
CA ALA A 300 25.11 -1.34 26.51
C ALA A 300 25.16 -2.72 27.20
N TRP A 301 24.92 -3.81 26.44
CA TRP A 301 24.95 -5.19 26.94
C TRP A 301 26.04 -6.07 26.31
N THR A 302 26.60 -5.66 25.17
CA THR A 302 27.53 -6.49 24.37
C THR A 302 28.95 -5.91 24.25
N HIS A 303 29.14 -4.65 24.64
CA HIS A 303 30.45 -4.00 24.85
C HIS A 303 31.43 -4.18 23.67
N PHE A 304 30.96 -3.91 22.44
CA PHE A 304 31.80 -3.89 21.24
C PHE A 304 32.33 -2.49 20.88
N ALA A 305 31.88 -1.43 21.54
CA ALA A 305 32.31 -0.05 21.38
C ALA A 305 32.44 0.66 22.74
N GLN A 306 33.24 1.73 22.83
CA GLN A 306 33.19 2.65 23.97
C GLN A 306 32.14 3.74 23.69
N GLU A 307 31.36 4.14 24.69
CA GLU A 307 30.35 5.21 24.54
C GLU A 307 30.99 6.53 24.06
N ASP A 308 32.18 6.87 24.56
CA ASP A 308 32.91 8.09 24.18
C ASP A 308 33.37 8.06 22.71
N ASP A 309 33.81 6.91 22.19
CA ASP A 309 34.23 6.77 20.78
C ASP A 309 33.03 6.99 19.84
N VAL A 310 31.85 6.46 20.21
CA VAL A 310 30.60 6.64 19.48
C VAL A 310 30.20 8.12 19.42
N LEU A 311 30.19 8.78 20.59
CA LEU A 311 29.82 10.20 20.69
C LEU A 311 30.85 11.14 20.03
N SER A 312 32.14 10.78 20.04
CA SER A 312 33.18 11.51 19.31
C SER A 312 32.97 11.39 17.80
N TRP A 313 32.77 10.17 17.28
CA TRP A 313 32.55 9.96 15.85
C TRP A 313 31.30 10.68 15.33
N LEU A 314 30.19 10.64 16.08
CA LEU A 314 28.97 11.37 15.75
C LEU A 314 29.19 12.90 15.76
N SER A 315 30.01 13.40 16.69
CA SER A 315 30.35 14.82 16.74
C SER A 315 31.15 15.23 15.50
N GLU A 316 32.12 14.42 15.08
CA GLU A 316 32.93 14.70 13.88
C GLU A 316 32.10 14.60 12.59
N ALA A 317 31.20 13.63 12.48
CA ALA A 317 30.28 13.51 11.34
C ALA A 317 29.33 14.72 11.24
N ALA A 318 28.78 15.17 12.38
CA ALA A 318 27.99 16.39 12.45
C ALA A 318 28.81 17.66 12.14
N ASP A 319 30.09 17.67 12.51
CA ASP A 319 31.04 18.75 12.21
C ASP A 319 31.25 18.94 10.70
N ASP A 320 31.34 17.85 9.94
CA ASP A 320 31.44 17.91 8.48
C ASP A 320 30.14 18.41 7.84
N PHE A 321 28.99 17.94 8.33
CA PHE A 321 27.68 18.45 7.89
C PHE A 321 27.55 19.96 8.16
N ARG A 322 27.95 20.42 9.36
CA ARG A 322 27.93 21.84 9.75
C ARG A 322 28.83 22.70 8.86
N LYS A 323 29.96 22.17 8.38
CA LYS A 323 30.90 22.87 7.47
C LYS A 323 30.44 22.88 6.01
N SER A 324 29.46 22.06 5.64
CA SER A 324 28.88 22.03 4.30
C SER A 324 27.88 23.16 4.06
N MET A 325 27.43 23.30 2.81
CA MET A 325 26.35 24.19 2.41
C MET A 325 24.94 23.62 2.69
N LEU A 326 24.82 22.38 3.17
CA LEU A 326 23.53 21.72 3.38
C LEU A 326 22.65 22.39 4.46
N PRO A 327 23.15 22.76 5.66
CA PRO A 327 22.35 23.45 6.67
C PRO A 327 21.75 24.77 6.16
N VAL A 328 22.55 25.58 5.47
CA VAL A 328 22.12 26.88 4.91
C VAL A 328 21.21 26.74 3.68
N GLN A 329 21.14 25.53 3.09
CA GLN A 329 20.18 25.16 2.05
C GLN A 329 18.87 24.58 2.64
N GLY A 330 18.73 24.52 3.97
CA GLY A 330 17.54 24.03 4.66
C GLY A 330 17.48 22.49 4.81
N VAL A 331 18.54 21.79 4.43
CA VAL A 331 18.67 20.34 4.66
C VAL A 331 18.99 20.11 6.14
N LYS A 332 18.26 19.21 6.79
CA LYS A 332 18.41 18.90 8.22
C LYS A 332 19.39 17.75 8.47
N LEU A 333 19.97 17.71 9.67
CA LEU A 333 20.72 16.56 10.18
C LEU A 333 19.87 15.83 11.23
N TYR A 334 19.49 14.59 10.93
CA TYR A 334 18.86 13.68 11.88
C TYR A 334 19.97 12.95 12.64
N VAL A 335 20.24 13.39 13.88
CA VAL A 335 21.29 12.83 14.73
C VAL A 335 20.71 11.66 15.50
N ASN A 336 20.78 10.48 14.89
CA ASN A 336 20.26 9.26 15.49
C ASN A 336 21.07 8.86 16.73
N MET A 337 20.37 8.63 17.84
CA MET A 337 20.93 8.14 19.09
C MET A 337 19.98 7.10 19.66
N ILE A 338 20.47 5.89 19.92
CA ILE A 338 19.62 4.77 20.36
C ILE A 338 19.92 4.39 21.81
N GLU A 339 18.88 4.22 22.65
CA GLU A 339 19.05 3.96 24.09
C GLU A 339 19.93 2.73 24.36
N THR A 340 19.82 1.71 23.51
CA THR A 340 20.53 0.42 23.60
C THR A 340 22.05 0.50 23.41
N ALA A 341 22.57 1.62 22.92
CA ALA A 341 24.01 1.83 22.73
C ALA A 341 24.73 2.29 24.02
N PHE A 342 23.98 2.83 24.99
CA PHE A 342 24.51 3.55 26.15
C PHE A 342 24.03 2.94 27.47
N SER A 343 24.94 2.74 28.42
CA SER A 343 24.61 2.25 29.76
C SER A 343 23.71 3.19 30.56
N GLN A 344 23.76 4.50 30.27
CA GLN A 344 22.93 5.54 30.88
C GLN A 344 22.58 6.64 29.85
N PHE A 345 21.79 6.33 28.82
CA PHE A 345 21.40 7.23 27.72
C PHE A 345 21.07 8.68 28.13
N GLU A 346 20.22 8.87 29.15
CA GLU A 346 19.82 10.21 29.65
C GLU A 346 20.97 11.01 30.29
N ARG A 347 22.10 10.36 30.60
CA ARG A 347 23.26 10.95 31.29
C ARG A 347 24.51 11.02 30.40
N SER A 348 24.59 10.24 29.32
CA SER A 348 25.65 10.33 28.31
C SER A 348 25.15 11.01 27.03
N ALA A 349 24.32 10.32 26.24
CA ALA A 349 23.87 10.78 24.92
C ALA A 349 23.06 12.10 24.96
N VAL A 350 22.08 12.22 25.86
CA VAL A 350 21.24 13.45 25.93
C VAL A 350 22.05 14.70 26.31
N PRO A 351 22.87 14.70 27.38
CA PRO A 351 23.73 15.85 27.70
C PRO A 351 24.80 16.12 26.63
N TRP A 352 25.31 15.09 25.95
CA TRP A 352 26.20 15.26 24.80
C TRP A 352 25.49 16.04 23.68
N PHE A 353 24.30 15.62 23.24
CA PHE A 353 23.57 16.30 22.16
C PHE A 353 23.29 17.77 22.49
N LEU A 354 22.83 18.05 23.71
CA LEU A 354 22.55 19.41 24.19
C LEU A 354 23.79 20.30 24.32
N LYS A 355 25.00 19.71 24.38
CA LYS A 355 26.29 20.40 24.46
C LYS A 355 26.94 20.57 23.07
N THR A 356 26.81 19.55 22.21
CA THR A 356 27.41 19.49 20.86
C THR A 356 26.67 20.38 19.87
N PHE A 357 25.36 20.58 20.07
CA PHE A 357 24.53 21.47 19.25
C PHE A 357 23.96 22.62 20.09
N SER A 358 24.27 23.85 19.67
CA SER A 358 23.71 25.07 20.24
C SER A 358 22.17 25.09 20.12
N GLN A 359 21.52 25.97 20.88
CA GLN A 359 20.06 26.08 20.82
C GLN A 359 19.57 26.47 19.42
N GLU A 360 20.28 27.36 18.73
CA GLU A 360 19.92 27.79 17.37
C GLU A 360 19.98 26.63 16.37
N GLU A 361 21.08 25.86 16.38
CA GLU A 361 21.21 24.68 15.51
C GLU A 361 20.11 23.66 15.79
N ARG A 362 19.79 23.41 17.07
CA ARG A 362 18.71 22.49 17.48
C ARG A 362 17.31 22.99 17.15
N GLU A 363 17.11 24.28 16.92
CA GLU A 363 15.83 24.85 16.50
C GLU A 363 15.71 24.96 14.96
N GLN A 364 16.84 24.92 14.23
CA GLN A 364 16.88 25.10 12.77
C GLN A 364 17.10 23.79 11.98
N TRP A 365 18.13 23.01 12.30
CA TRP A 365 18.60 21.92 11.43
C TRP A 365 19.10 20.66 12.15
N ALA A 366 19.54 20.73 13.40
CA ALA A 366 20.01 19.57 14.16
C ALA A 366 18.84 18.92 14.93
N ILE A 367 18.36 17.79 14.44
CA ILE A 367 17.26 17.03 15.03
C ILE A 367 17.82 15.96 15.97
N ALA A 368 17.31 15.91 17.20
CA ALA A 368 17.48 14.74 18.06
C ALA A 368 16.58 13.62 17.53
N ASP A 369 17.18 12.56 17.01
CA ASP A 369 16.47 11.42 16.44
C ASP A 369 16.69 10.19 17.31
N VAL A 370 15.60 9.50 17.64
CA VAL A 370 15.59 8.30 18.49
C VAL A 370 14.60 7.30 17.90
N HIS A 371 14.80 6.00 18.12
CA HIS A 371 13.80 5.00 17.75
C HIS A 371 13.01 4.57 18.98
N TRP A 372 11.72 4.27 18.80
CA TRP A 372 10.88 3.81 19.88
C TRP A 372 9.98 2.67 19.44
N TYR A 373 10.22 1.51 20.06
CA TYR A 373 9.55 0.27 19.72
C TYR A 373 9.02 -0.43 20.97
N VAL A 374 7.70 -0.58 21.02
CA VAL A 374 7.02 -1.30 22.10
C VAL A 374 7.18 -2.83 21.97
N ALA A 375 7.54 -3.36 20.80
CA ALA A 375 7.68 -4.80 20.53
C ALA A 375 8.63 -5.56 21.50
N TRP A 376 9.57 -4.86 22.12
CA TRP A 376 10.56 -5.39 23.08
C TRP A 376 10.36 -4.89 24.52
N ASP A 377 9.29 -4.15 24.80
CA ASP A 377 9.04 -3.45 26.08
C ASP A 377 8.63 -4.37 27.26
N SER A 378 8.84 -5.69 27.10
CA SER A 378 8.96 -6.65 28.20
C SER A 378 7.80 -6.70 29.20
N GLY A 379 6.58 -6.37 28.77
CA GLY A 379 5.37 -6.39 29.59
C GLY A 379 4.84 -5.01 30.01
N HIS A 380 5.53 -3.90 29.71
CA HIS A 380 5.13 -2.57 30.19
C HIS A 380 4.08 -1.90 29.30
N CYS A 381 4.24 -1.92 27.98
CA CYS A 381 3.29 -1.36 27.00
C CYS A 381 2.88 -2.32 25.87
N ASP A 382 3.42 -3.53 25.84
CA ASP A 382 3.31 -4.45 24.72
C ASP A 382 2.07 -5.37 24.75
N GLY A 383 1.62 -5.81 23.57
CA GLY A 383 0.36 -6.52 23.38
C GLY A 383 0.58 -7.94 22.89
N ARG A 384 0.05 -8.95 23.61
CA ARG A 384 0.34 -10.36 23.31
C ARG A 384 -0.91 -11.25 23.27
N THR A 385 -0.90 -12.28 22.43
CA THR A 385 -1.87 -13.38 22.48
C THR A 385 -1.53 -14.39 23.59
N VAL A 386 -0.28 -14.36 24.09
CA VAL A 386 0.23 -15.13 25.23
C VAL A 386 0.33 -14.29 26.50
N LYS A 387 0.57 -14.92 27.65
CA LYS A 387 0.77 -14.20 28.93
C LYS A 387 2.03 -13.33 28.91
N GLY A 388 2.01 -12.27 29.72
CA GLY A 388 3.18 -11.43 30.01
C GLY A 388 3.34 -10.18 29.13
N GLY A 389 2.35 -9.87 28.28
CA GLY A 389 2.19 -8.53 27.72
C GLY A 389 1.44 -7.61 28.68
N ALA A 390 1.57 -6.31 28.48
CA ALA A 390 0.83 -5.26 29.20
C ALA A 390 -0.69 -5.36 29.01
N PHE A 391 -1.13 -5.86 27.85
CA PHE A 391 -2.52 -6.22 27.56
C PHE A 391 -2.59 -7.48 26.70
N SER A 392 -3.75 -8.14 26.72
CA SER A 392 -4.03 -9.25 25.83
C SER A 392 -4.66 -8.75 24.53
N CYS A 393 -4.33 -9.36 23.39
CA CYS A 393 -4.93 -9.00 22.09
C CYS A 393 -6.44 -9.25 22.01
N SER A 394 -7.04 -9.98 22.95
CA SER A 394 -8.50 -10.17 23.08
C SER A 394 -9.15 -9.28 24.17
N ALA A 395 -8.40 -8.36 24.78
CA ALA A 395 -8.95 -7.39 25.72
C ALA A 395 -9.89 -6.39 25.02
N PRO A 396 -10.87 -5.82 25.74
CA PRO A 396 -11.74 -4.78 25.18
C PRO A 396 -10.94 -3.62 24.58
N LEU A 397 -11.30 -3.18 23.37
CA LEU A 397 -10.55 -2.16 22.62
C LEU A 397 -10.41 -0.82 23.39
N ALA A 398 -11.36 -0.50 24.27
CA ALA A 398 -11.29 0.67 25.15
C ALA A 398 -10.13 0.57 26.17
N ASP A 399 -9.93 -0.61 26.77
CA ASP A 399 -8.85 -0.86 27.74
C ASP A 399 -7.49 -0.82 27.03
N VAL A 400 -7.42 -1.41 25.83
CA VAL A 400 -6.26 -1.37 24.94
C VAL A 400 -5.90 0.08 24.59
N ARG A 401 -6.86 0.89 24.09
CA ARG A 401 -6.64 2.31 23.81
C ARG A 401 -6.18 3.10 25.04
N GLY A 402 -6.80 2.87 26.20
CA GLY A 402 -6.41 3.55 27.45
C GLY A 402 -4.96 3.27 27.82
N LYS A 403 -4.52 2.01 27.71
CA LYS A 403 -3.13 1.63 27.99
C LYS A 403 -2.15 2.23 26.96
N LEU A 404 -2.49 2.19 25.68
CA LEU A 404 -1.65 2.69 24.59
C LEU A 404 -1.51 4.21 24.60
N ASN A 405 -2.59 4.93 24.89
CA ASN A 405 -2.57 6.38 25.06
C ASN A 405 -1.62 6.79 26.21
N TRP A 406 -1.69 6.11 27.37
CA TRP A 406 -0.78 6.36 28.48
C TRP A 406 0.69 6.09 28.09
N CYS A 407 0.96 4.94 27.48
CA CYS A 407 2.30 4.53 27.06
C CYS A 407 2.94 5.50 26.05
N ALA A 408 2.18 5.89 25.03
CA ALA A 408 2.66 6.79 23.99
C ALA A 408 2.92 8.21 24.53
N HIS A 409 2.03 8.74 25.38
CA HIS A 409 2.24 10.06 26.00
C HIS A 409 3.39 10.06 27.01
N ASP A 410 3.57 9.00 27.81
CA ASP A 410 4.70 8.91 28.74
C ASP A 410 6.04 8.96 27.99
N ALA A 411 6.16 8.16 26.92
CA ALA A 411 7.33 8.17 26.04
C ALA A 411 7.55 9.51 25.32
N SER A 412 6.51 10.06 24.67
CA SER A 412 6.64 11.32 23.90
C SER A 412 6.96 12.52 24.81
N SER A 413 6.31 12.62 25.97
CA SER A 413 6.54 13.71 26.91
C SER A 413 7.89 13.59 27.61
N ARG A 414 8.39 12.36 27.87
CA ARG A 414 9.76 12.13 28.37
C ARG A 414 10.80 12.57 27.34
N LEU A 415 10.67 12.17 26.08
CA LEU A 415 11.57 12.61 24.99
C LEU A 415 11.54 14.14 24.83
N ARG A 416 10.34 14.73 24.85
CA ARG A 416 10.18 16.19 24.75
C ARG A 416 10.85 16.93 25.90
N HIS A 417 10.74 16.41 27.13
CA HIS A 417 11.40 16.93 28.31
C HIS A 417 12.93 16.87 28.19
N LEU A 418 13.48 15.72 27.78
CA LEU A 418 14.92 15.48 27.64
C LEU A 418 15.58 16.45 26.65
N PHE A 419 14.97 16.70 25.49
CA PHE A 419 15.57 17.54 24.43
C PHE A 419 15.13 19.02 24.44
N GLY A 420 14.27 19.43 25.38
CA GLY A 420 13.94 20.83 25.64
C GLY A 420 13.06 21.47 24.56
N LYS A 421 13.54 22.53 23.89
CA LYS A 421 12.83 23.25 22.81
C LYS A 421 13.29 22.91 21.38
N GLY A 422 14.32 22.07 21.22
CA GLY A 422 14.85 21.71 19.90
C GLY A 422 13.93 20.78 19.11
N LEU A 423 14.21 20.64 17.82
CA LEU A 423 13.58 19.66 16.94
C LEU A 423 13.87 18.23 17.44
N VAL A 424 12.83 17.40 17.46
CA VAL A 424 12.90 15.98 17.86
C VAL A 424 12.15 15.16 16.82
N ALA A 425 12.70 14.01 16.45
CA ALA A 425 12.03 13.03 15.62
C ALA A 425 12.07 11.66 16.29
N VAL A 426 11.07 10.85 15.95
CA VAL A 426 11.12 9.40 16.13
C VAL A 426 11.14 8.82 14.71
N THR A 427 12.34 8.68 14.11
CA THR A 427 12.42 8.23 12.71
C THR A 427 12.19 6.74 12.52
N GLU A 428 12.04 5.99 13.60
CA GLU A 428 11.45 4.65 13.58
C GLU A 428 10.54 4.38 14.79
N PHE A 429 9.29 4.03 14.49
CA PHE A 429 8.35 3.34 15.38
C PHE A 429 7.47 2.42 14.53
N SER A 430 6.77 1.46 15.13
CA SER A 430 5.85 0.58 14.39
C SER A 430 4.55 0.34 15.17
N ALA A 431 3.66 -0.48 14.62
CA ALA A 431 2.51 -1.02 15.34
C ALA A 431 2.74 -2.48 15.79
N GLY A 432 4.00 -2.94 15.76
CA GLY A 432 4.42 -4.26 16.23
C GLY A 432 4.22 -4.40 17.73
N THR A 433 3.13 -5.06 18.14
CA THR A 433 2.80 -5.18 19.56
C THR A 433 3.68 -6.17 20.32
N PHE A 434 4.47 -7.01 19.62
CA PHE A 434 5.45 -7.94 20.20
C PHE A 434 6.46 -8.42 19.14
N HIS A 435 7.73 -8.60 19.52
CA HIS A 435 8.80 -9.00 18.60
C HIS A 435 8.66 -10.44 18.05
N GLN A 436 7.95 -11.32 18.75
CA GLN A 436 7.55 -12.63 18.21
C GLN A 436 6.21 -12.47 17.47
N ALA A 437 6.29 -12.29 16.15
CA ALA A 437 5.15 -11.94 15.31
C ALA A 437 3.95 -12.90 15.44
N ARG A 438 4.21 -14.20 15.64
CA ARG A 438 3.15 -15.23 15.85
C ARG A 438 2.34 -15.04 17.15
N TYR A 439 2.85 -14.26 18.10
CA TYR A 439 2.19 -13.95 19.36
C TYR A 439 1.86 -12.46 19.53
N ALA A 440 2.16 -11.63 18.53
CA ALA A 440 1.71 -10.25 18.45
C ALA A 440 0.20 -10.18 18.14
N CYS A 441 -0.39 -9.01 18.31
CA CYS A 441 -1.77 -8.75 17.91
C CYS A 441 -1.85 -8.56 16.40
N SER A 442 -2.81 -9.24 15.76
CA SER A 442 -3.09 -9.12 14.32
C SER A 442 -4.51 -8.63 14.00
N ASP A 443 -5.33 -8.37 15.03
CA ASP A 443 -6.63 -7.73 14.85
C ASP A 443 -6.45 -6.28 14.39
N SER A 444 -6.99 -5.95 13.21
CA SER A 444 -6.79 -4.64 12.58
C SER A 444 -7.31 -3.48 13.42
N LYS A 445 -8.31 -3.67 14.28
CA LYS A 445 -8.83 -2.61 15.17
C LYS A 445 -7.87 -2.35 16.32
N VAL A 446 -7.29 -3.41 16.89
CA VAL A 446 -6.24 -3.29 17.92
C VAL A 446 -5.00 -2.60 17.34
N VAL A 447 -4.52 -3.04 16.17
CA VAL A 447 -3.26 -2.52 15.63
C VAL A 447 -3.40 -1.12 15.00
N ARG A 448 -4.57 -0.78 14.40
CA ARG A 448 -4.85 0.61 14.00
C ARG A 448 -4.94 1.53 15.22
N ALA A 449 -5.61 1.13 16.31
CA ALA A 449 -5.64 1.91 17.55
C ALA A 449 -4.23 2.11 18.13
N PHE A 450 -3.35 1.13 17.97
CA PHE A 450 -1.95 1.22 18.33
C PHE A 450 -1.19 2.28 17.52
N LEU A 451 -1.37 2.31 16.20
CA LEU A 451 -0.79 3.37 15.37
C LEU A 451 -1.37 4.77 15.70
N GLU A 452 -2.69 4.86 15.89
CA GLU A 452 -3.38 6.13 16.20
C GLU A 452 -2.91 6.80 17.48
N GLU A 453 -2.85 6.07 18.61
CA GLU A 453 -2.49 6.68 19.90
C GLU A 453 -1.00 7.09 19.95
N GLN A 454 -0.12 6.37 19.24
CA GLN A 454 1.30 6.75 19.10
C GLN A 454 1.47 8.08 18.35
N VAL A 455 0.91 8.19 17.13
CA VAL A 455 1.06 9.41 16.32
C VAL A 455 0.37 10.61 16.98
N LYS A 456 -0.76 10.39 17.66
CA LYS A 456 -1.45 11.41 18.46
C LYS A 456 -0.56 11.96 19.58
N ALA A 457 0.16 11.09 20.30
CA ALA A 457 1.08 11.50 21.36
C ALA A 457 2.28 12.28 20.80
N PHE A 458 2.97 11.73 19.79
CA PHE A 458 4.08 12.41 19.12
C PHE A 458 3.70 13.79 18.59
N ARG A 459 2.53 13.92 17.95
CA ARG A 459 2.01 15.21 17.48
C ARG A 459 1.77 16.20 18.64
N SER A 460 1.22 15.74 19.77
CA SER A 460 0.97 16.61 20.92
C SER A 460 2.25 17.18 21.53
N ASP A 461 3.34 16.41 21.47
CA ASP A 461 4.67 16.79 21.96
C ASP A 461 5.60 17.36 20.86
N GLN A 462 5.10 17.63 19.66
CA GLN A 462 5.87 18.19 18.53
C GLN A 462 7.10 17.35 18.15
N ILE A 463 6.91 16.04 18.04
CA ILE A 463 7.89 15.06 17.58
C ILE A 463 7.52 14.64 16.14
N GLU A 464 8.45 14.71 15.18
CA GLU A 464 8.24 14.21 13.80
C GLU A 464 8.24 12.65 13.82
N PRO A 465 7.12 11.94 13.53
CA PRO A 465 7.06 10.49 13.66
C PRO A 465 7.15 9.77 12.30
N PHE A 466 7.95 8.72 12.19
CA PHE A 466 8.12 7.95 10.96
C PHE A 466 7.89 6.46 11.18
N PHE A 467 6.94 5.89 10.43
CA PHE A 467 6.60 4.48 10.59
C PHE A 467 7.63 3.56 9.93
N TRP A 468 8.06 2.51 10.64
CA TRP A 468 8.84 1.39 10.12
C TRP A 468 7.90 0.19 9.86
N THR A 469 7.57 -0.15 8.62
CA THR A 469 8.02 0.38 7.31
C THR A 469 6.82 0.59 6.36
N TRP A 470 7.03 1.11 5.15
CA TRP A 470 5.95 1.24 4.16
C TRP A 470 5.28 -0.10 3.84
N LYS A 471 6.05 -1.15 3.49
CA LYS A 471 5.46 -2.46 3.16
C LYS A 471 6.36 -3.64 3.49
N MET A 472 5.76 -4.84 3.60
CA MET A 472 6.45 -6.10 3.91
C MET A 472 5.89 -7.32 3.13
N PRO A 473 5.75 -7.27 1.79
CA PRO A 473 5.03 -8.29 1.00
C PRO A 473 5.64 -9.70 1.08
N PHE A 474 6.88 -9.83 1.55
CA PHE A 474 7.61 -11.10 1.66
C PHE A 474 7.77 -11.59 3.11
N GLY A 475 7.17 -10.89 4.08
CA GLY A 475 7.16 -11.22 5.50
C GLY A 475 5.75 -11.17 6.09
N PRO A 476 4.78 -11.98 5.61
CA PRO A 476 3.35 -11.85 5.93
C PRO A 476 3.00 -12.02 7.41
N ASN A 477 3.85 -12.68 8.21
CA ASN A 477 3.66 -12.75 9.66
C ASN A 477 3.84 -11.37 10.34
N PHE A 478 4.60 -10.47 9.72
CA PHE A 478 4.96 -9.15 10.24
C PHE A 478 4.06 -8.04 9.69
N GLU A 479 3.45 -8.24 8.51
CA GLU A 479 2.50 -7.31 7.85
C GLU A 479 1.60 -6.53 8.84
N PRO A 480 0.89 -7.16 9.79
CA PRO A 480 -0.03 -6.44 10.68
C PRO A 480 0.64 -5.36 11.53
N GLY A 481 1.84 -5.60 12.05
CA GLY A 481 2.53 -4.65 12.93
C GLY A 481 3.51 -3.71 12.21
N TRP A 482 3.95 -4.08 11.01
CA TRP A 482 5.16 -3.54 10.41
C TRP A 482 5.02 -3.14 8.93
N SER A 483 3.89 -3.41 8.27
CA SER A 483 3.54 -2.81 6.96
C SER A 483 2.52 -1.70 7.17
N LEU A 484 2.91 -0.44 6.90
CA LEU A 484 1.95 0.67 6.89
C LEU A 484 0.92 0.46 5.78
N LYS A 485 1.35 0.08 4.58
CA LYS A 485 0.51 -0.22 3.42
C LYS A 485 -0.57 -1.26 3.74
N TYR A 486 -0.25 -2.28 4.56
CA TYR A 486 -1.23 -3.22 5.09
C TYR A 486 -2.23 -2.54 6.05
N LEU A 487 -1.75 -1.74 7.01
CA LEU A 487 -2.60 -1.02 7.98
C LEU A 487 -3.51 0.03 7.34
N LEU A 488 -3.10 0.59 6.20
CA LEU A 488 -3.90 1.47 5.35
C LEU A 488 -4.91 0.71 4.47
N GLY A 489 -4.80 -0.63 4.35
CA GLY A 489 -5.62 -1.45 3.46
C GLY A 489 -5.25 -1.31 1.97
N LEU A 490 -4.02 -0.91 1.67
CA LEU A 490 -3.51 -0.64 0.32
C LEU A 490 -2.68 -1.80 -0.28
N GLU A 491 -2.28 -2.78 0.53
CA GLU A 491 -1.54 -3.98 0.10
C GLU A 491 -2.45 -4.88 -0.77
N LYS A 492 -1.98 -5.29 -1.96
CA LYS A 492 -2.79 -5.96 -2.98
C LYS A 492 -2.53 -7.47 -2.97
N ASP A 493 -3.56 -8.29 -3.15
CA ASP A 493 -3.42 -9.75 -3.04
C ASP A 493 -2.46 -10.39 -4.07
N HIS A 494 -2.15 -9.72 -5.18
CA HIS A 494 -1.12 -10.19 -6.12
C HIS A 494 0.31 -9.94 -5.63
N GLU A 495 0.53 -8.94 -4.76
CA GLU A 495 1.83 -8.70 -4.12
C GLU A 495 2.17 -9.88 -3.18
N ARG A 496 1.15 -10.50 -2.57
CA ARG A 496 1.26 -11.73 -1.76
C ARG A 496 1.53 -13.00 -2.58
N ALA A 497 1.14 -13.04 -3.85
CA ALA A 497 1.22 -14.24 -4.68
C ALA A 497 2.68 -14.61 -5.09
N LEU A 498 3.63 -13.67 -4.92
CA LEU A 498 5.05 -13.83 -5.26
C LEU A 498 5.94 -14.20 -4.05
N GLY A 499 5.33 -14.56 -2.91
CA GLY A 499 6.01 -14.69 -1.62
C GLY A 499 7.16 -15.71 -1.56
N CYS A 500 8.00 -15.60 -0.52
CA CYS A 500 9.07 -16.55 -0.16
C CYS A 500 8.52 -17.91 0.34
N GLY A 501 7.63 -18.54 -0.41
CA GLY A 501 7.14 -19.88 -0.12
C GLY A 501 8.16 -20.94 -0.50
N GLU A 502 8.09 -22.10 0.17
CA GLU A 502 8.56 -23.32 -0.50
C GLU A 502 7.82 -23.44 -1.84
N PRO A 503 8.50 -23.79 -2.95
CA PRO A 503 7.81 -24.01 -4.22
C PRO A 503 6.70 -25.02 -3.94
N ALA A 504 5.44 -24.60 -4.16
CA ALA A 504 4.26 -25.38 -3.79
C ALA A 504 4.47 -26.79 -4.32
N SER A 505 4.73 -27.74 -3.40
CA SER A 505 5.22 -29.03 -3.84
C SER A 505 4.20 -29.59 -4.81
N CYS A 506 4.65 -29.94 -6.02
CA CYS A 506 3.86 -30.65 -7.03
C CYS A 506 3.62 -32.08 -6.53
N SER A 507 2.94 -32.17 -5.39
CA SER A 507 2.24 -33.32 -4.90
C SER A 507 1.31 -33.75 -6.02
N ALA A 508 1.51 -34.99 -6.48
CA ALA A 508 0.82 -35.55 -7.62
C ALA A 508 -0.66 -35.80 -7.27
N VAL A 509 -1.46 -34.73 -7.26
CA VAL A 509 -2.91 -34.75 -7.05
C VAL A 509 -3.60 -34.36 -8.36
N VAL A 510 -3.34 -35.17 -9.38
CA VAL A 510 -4.17 -35.29 -10.57
C VAL A 510 -4.53 -36.77 -10.66
N ILE A 511 -5.84 -37.07 -10.65
CA ILE A 511 -6.45 -38.42 -10.53
C ILE A 511 -6.44 -38.97 -9.09
N ASP A 512 -7.31 -38.43 -8.22
CA ASP A 512 -8.43 -39.20 -7.62
C ASP A 512 -9.16 -38.37 -6.56
N GLN A 513 -10.36 -37.86 -6.88
CA GLN A 513 -11.53 -37.69 -5.99
C GLN A 513 -12.72 -37.01 -6.69
N LEU A 514 -13.16 -37.59 -7.82
CA LEU A 514 -14.58 -37.55 -8.18
C LEU A 514 -15.25 -38.77 -7.54
N ASN A 515 -15.81 -38.62 -6.34
CA ASN A 515 -16.97 -39.38 -5.81
C ASN A 515 -17.12 -39.23 -4.28
N ALA A 516 -18.15 -38.49 -3.85
CA ALA A 516 -19.05 -38.78 -2.72
C ALA A 516 -19.58 -37.47 -2.11
N GLY A 517 -20.90 -37.26 -2.12
CA GLY A 517 -21.56 -36.24 -1.31
C GLY A 517 -22.39 -36.86 -0.18
N LEU A 518 -22.70 -36.08 0.87
CA LEU A 518 -24.02 -35.99 1.54
C LEU A 518 -23.99 -35.28 2.92
N CYS A 519 -24.89 -34.31 3.07
CA CYS A 519 -25.72 -33.97 4.25
C CYS A 519 -25.17 -33.36 5.57
N ARG A 520 -25.45 -32.04 5.72
CA ARG A 520 -26.29 -31.35 6.74
C ARG A 520 -26.14 -31.61 8.26
N LYS A 521 -26.00 -30.51 9.02
CA LYS A 521 -26.95 -29.96 10.06
C LYS A 521 -26.37 -28.61 10.57
N ALA A 522 -27.03 -27.44 10.46
CA ALA A 522 -28.29 -26.96 11.06
C ALA A 522 -28.15 -26.42 12.51
N TRP A 523 -28.51 -25.15 12.74
CA TRP A 523 -29.04 -24.61 14.01
C TRP A 523 -29.91 -23.36 13.72
N LEU A 524 -30.96 -23.13 14.52
CA LEU A 524 -31.94 -22.04 14.38
C LEU A 524 -31.91 -21.14 15.63
N GLY A 525 -32.30 -19.88 15.47
CA GLY A 525 -32.49 -18.93 16.58
C GLY A 525 -33.35 -17.75 16.14
N GLU A 526 -34.64 -17.80 16.44
CA GLU A 526 -35.61 -16.73 16.12
C GLU A 526 -35.57 -15.59 17.16
N CYS A 527 -35.83 -14.36 16.72
CA CYS A 527 -36.23 -13.26 17.60
C CYS A 527 -37.31 -12.40 16.92
N ASN A 528 -38.43 -12.22 17.61
CA ASN A 528 -39.68 -11.66 17.07
C ASN A 528 -40.07 -10.40 17.85
N VAL A 529 -40.15 -9.22 17.21
CA VAL A 529 -40.88 -8.04 17.73
C VAL A 529 -41.42 -7.21 16.55
N PRO A 530 -42.73 -6.86 16.51
CA PRO A 530 -43.33 -6.12 15.40
C PRO A 530 -43.33 -4.60 15.65
N LEU A 531 -43.27 -3.81 14.56
CA LEU A 531 -43.69 -2.41 14.56
C LEU A 531 -44.58 -2.14 13.34
N THR A 532 -45.81 -1.69 13.61
CA THR A 532 -46.83 -1.37 12.60
C THR A 532 -46.74 0.11 12.20
N GLY A 533 -46.76 0.38 10.90
CA GLY A 533 -46.83 1.75 10.37
C GLY A 533 -47.31 1.77 8.92
N THR A 534 -48.53 2.26 8.68
CA THR A 534 -49.17 2.31 7.36
C THR A 534 -48.82 3.59 6.60
N TYR A 535 -48.50 3.50 5.31
CA TYR A 535 -48.48 4.65 4.40
C TYR A 535 -49.13 4.35 3.04
N ARG A 536 -49.72 5.38 2.43
CA ARG A 536 -50.33 5.37 1.07
C ARG A 536 -49.38 6.01 0.04
N PRO A 537 -49.52 5.70 -1.26
CA PRO A 537 -48.45 5.91 -2.25
C PRO A 537 -48.55 7.24 -3.01
N LEU A 538 -47.43 7.68 -3.59
CA LEU A 538 -47.36 8.69 -4.65
C LEU A 538 -46.45 8.21 -5.79
N LYS A 539 -47.05 8.01 -6.98
CA LYS A 539 -46.48 7.23 -8.10
C LYS A 539 -45.83 8.07 -9.22
N ALA A 540 -45.49 9.34 -8.95
CA ALA A 540 -45.32 10.37 -9.98
C ALA A 540 -43.88 10.73 -10.39
N ALA A 541 -42.84 10.20 -9.73
CA ALA A 541 -41.46 10.65 -9.94
C ALA A 541 -40.75 10.00 -11.15
N TRP A 542 -41.13 8.78 -11.54
CA TRP A 542 -40.31 7.94 -12.42
C TRP A 542 -40.26 8.40 -13.90
N SER A 543 -41.37 8.98 -14.38
CA SER A 543 -41.55 9.35 -15.81
C SER A 543 -40.56 10.41 -16.34
N LYS A 544 -39.85 11.15 -15.47
CA LYS A 544 -38.91 12.21 -15.90
C LYS A 544 -37.47 11.75 -16.19
N ALA A 545 -37.03 10.61 -15.68
CA ALA A 545 -35.63 10.17 -15.83
C ALA A 545 -35.36 9.54 -17.20
N VAL A 546 -36.19 8.58 -17.62
CA VAL A 546 -36.08 7.88 -18.92
C VAL A 546 -36.16 8.88 -20.09
N CYS A 547 -37.03 9.88 -19.98
CA CYS A 547 -37.20 11.00 -20.93
C CYS A 547 -35.94 11.83 -21.23
N ARG A 548 -34.83 11.70 -20.49
CA ARG A 548 -33.55 12.36 -20.83
C ARG A 548 -32.63 11.54 -21.72
N LEU A 549 -32.78 10.22 -21.79
CA LEU A 549 -31.94 9.39 -22.66
C LEU A 549 -32.41 9.43 -24.13
N GLU A 550 -33.69 9.66 -24.38
CA GLU A 550 -34.34 9.61 -25.70
C GLU A 550 -34.33 10.94 -26.49
N ARG A 551 -34.09 12.10 -25.85
CA ARG A 551 -34.16 13.43 -26.51
C ARG A 551 -32.93 13.78 -27.37
N GLY A 552 -32.46 12.81 -28.15
CA GLY A 552 -31.33 12.94 -29.09
C GLY A 552 -31.74 12.96 -30.57
N SER A 553 -32.99 12.64 -30.93
CA SER A 553 -33.48 12.65 -32.31
C SER A 553 -34.93 13.15 -32.42
N SER A 554 -35.33 13.50 -33.65
CA SER A 554 -36.49 14.33 -33.98
C SER A 554 -37.87 13.69 -33.75
N GLU A 555 -38.81 14.54 -33.34
CA GLU A 555 -40.26 14.52 -33.64
C GLU A 555 -40.94 13.18 -33.98
N THR A 556 -41.34 12.40 -32.96
CA THR A 556 -42.76 12.02 -32.75
C THR A 556 -43.00 11.74 -31.26
N GLY A 557 -44.06 12.31 -30.70
CA GLY A 557 -44.38 12.15 -29.28
C GLY A 557 -45.21 10.90 -29.00
N HIS A 558 -44.57 9.86 -28.45
CA HIS A 558 -45.25 8.80 -27.72
C HIS A 558 -44.75 8.79 -26.28
N GLU A 559 -45.62 9.16 -25.33
CA GLU A 559 -45.35 8.91 -23.90
C GLU A 559 -45.39 7.40 -23.65
N VAL A 560 -44.24 6.80 -23.35
CA VAL A 560 -44.17 5.43 -22.84
C VAL A 560 -44.68 5.45 -21.39
N GLU A 561 -45.98 5.27 -21.23
CA GLU A 561 -46.59 5.16 -19.90
C GLU A 561 -46.21 3.81 -19.27
N LEU A 562 -45.11 3.80 -18.50
CA LEU A 562 -44.58 2.62 -17.82
C LEU A 562 -45.50 2.17 -16.67
N ARG A 563 -46.60 1.50 -17.02
CA ARG A 563 -47.51 0.78 -16.12
C ARG A 563 -47.26 -0.72 -16.23
N GLY A 564 -46.33 -1.24 -15.44
CA GLY A 564 -46.07 -2.68 -15.35
C GLY A 564 -45.12 -3.02 -14.21
N HIS A 565 -45.18 -4.27 -13.76
CA HIS A 565 -44.10 -4.88 -12.99
C HIS A 565 -42.98 -5.18 -14.00
N LEU A 566 -41.78 -4.63 -13.80
CA LEU A 566 -40.63 -4.85 -14.68
C LEU A 566 -39.75 -5.95 -14.06
N PRO A 567 -39.55 -7.11 -14.71
CA PRO A 567 -38.55 -8.08 -14.30
C PRO A 567 -37.17 -7.65 -14.78
N VAL A 568 -36.24 -7.50 -13.84
CA VAL A 568 -34.85 -7.11 -14.08
C VAL A 568 -33.92 -8.30 -13.83
N LEU A 569 -33.15 -8.71 -14.84
CA LEU A 569 -32.02 -9.61 -14.63
C LEU A 569 -30.77 -8.78 -14.31
N TRP A 570 -30.04 -9.19 -13.27
CA TRP A 570 -28.78 -8.57 -12.92
C TRP A 570 -27.64 -9.60 -12.92
N THR A 571 -26.52 -9.28 -13.59
CA THR A 571 -25.33 -10.15 -13.74
C THR A 571 -24.04 -9.38 -13.43
N GLY A 572 -23.12 -9.99 -12.68
CA GLY A 572 -21.75 -9.49 -12.53
C GLY A 572 -20.80 -10.60 -12.08
N GLY A 573 -19.51 -10.27 -11.92
CA GLY A 573 -18.53 -11.22 -11.38
C GLY A 573 -17.35 -10.56 -10.65
N CYS A 574 -17.61 -9.42 -10.01
CA CYS A 574 -16.82 -8.92 -8.89
C CYS A 574 -17.80 -8.64 -7.73
N ALA A 575 -17.56 -9.21 -6.56
CA ALA A 575 -18.63 -9.56 -5.60
C ALA A 575 -19.12 -8.43 -4.68
N ASP A 576 -18.34 -7.37 -4.48
CA ASP A 576 -18.41 -6.63 -3.20
C ASP A 576 -19.48 -5.53 -3.10
N LEU A 577 -19.95 -4.93 -4.20
CA LEU A 577 -20.98 -3.87 -4.19
C LEU A 577 -22.14 -4.11 -5.17
N ASN A 578 -22.08 -5.19 -5.93
CA ASN A 578 -22.73 -5.25 -7.24
C ASN A 578 -24.23 -5.60 -7.13
N TRP A 579 -24.60 -6.37 -6.11
CA TRP A 579 -25.98 -6.67 -5.70
C TRP A 579 -26.79 -5.45 -5.24
N ALA A 580 -26.14 -4.34 -4.83
CA ALA A 580 -26.81 -3.17 -4.27
C ALA A 580 -27.72 -2.47 -5.30
N VAL A 581 -27.30 -2.42 -6.57
CA VAL A 581 -28.08 -1.84 -7.67
C VAL A 581 -29.36 -2.65 -7.91
N GLY A 582 -29.28 -3.98 -7.93
CA GLY A 582 -30.47 -4.83 -8.07
C GLY A 582 -31.43 -4.70 -6.88
N LEU A 583 -30.94 -4.66 -5.64
CA LEU A 583 -31.81 -4.39 -4.48
C LEU A 583 -32.45 -2.99 -4.53
N SER A 584 -31.79 -2.00 -5.16
CA SER A 584 -32.37 -0.68 -5.40
C SER A 584 -33.61 -0.76 -6.28
N PHE A 585 -33.56 -1.51 -7.39
CA PHE A 585 -34.72 -1.74 -8.25
C PHE A 585 -35.85 -2.45 -7.52
N ALA A 586 -35.55 -3.44 -6.66
CA ALA A 586 -36.55 -4.13 -5.85
C ALA A 586 -37.22 -3.19 -4.82
N VAL A 587 -36.46 -2.30 -4.18
CA VAL A 587 -36.98 -1.25 -3.27
C VAL A 587 -37.69 -0.11 -4.02
N LEU A 588 -37.56 -0.03 -5.35
CA LEU A 588 -38.38 0.83 -6.21
C LEU A 588 -39.66 0.14 -6.74
N GLY A 589 -39.96 -1.08 -6.27
CA GLY A 589 -41.19 -1.81 -6.60
C GLY A 589 -41.10 -2.75 -7.81
N ASN A 590 -39.89 -3.08 -8.28
CA ASN A 590 -39.66 -3.97 -9.42
C ASN A 590 -39.44 -5.41 -8.97
N GLU A 591 -39.55 -6.37 -9.90
CA GLU A 591 -39.17 -7.76 -9.67
C GLU A 591 -37.72 -7.95 -10.13
N VAL A 592 -36.84 -8.45 -9.27
CA VAL A 592 -35.41 -8.51 -9.57
C VAL A 592 -34.87 -9.92 -9.34
N LEU A 593 -34.14 -10.41 -10.34
CA LEU A 593 -33.33 -11.61 -10.24
C LEU A 593 -31.85 -11.21 -10.19
N LEU A 594 -31.25 -11.36 -9.01
CA LEU A 594 -29.82 -11.23 -8.80
C LEU A 594 -29.13 -12.55 -9.17
N THR A 595 -28.03 -12.49 -9.90
CA THR A 595 -27.25 -13.68 -10.25
C THR A 595 -25.75 -13.48 -10.03
N ASP A 596 -25.08 -14.55 -9.59
CA ASP A 596 -23.63 -14.63 -9.38
C ASP A 596 -23.19 -16.11 -9.50
N ILE A 597 -21.89 -16.39 -9.31
CA ILE A 597 -21.30 -17.72 -9.27
C ILE A 597 -20.60 -17.98 -7.92
N GLY A 598 -20.74 -19.19 -7.39
CA GLY A 598 -20.11 -19.63 -6.14
C GLY A 598 -21.02 -19.57 -4.90
N ASP A 599 -20.80 -20.49 -3.97
CA ASP A 599 -21.65 -20.67 -2.78
C ASP A 599 -21.54 -19.50 -1.79
N LEU A 600 -20.38 -18.84 -1.73
CA LEU A 600 -20.14 -17.68 -0.86
C LEU A 600 -20.95 -16.47 -1.33
N GLN A 601 -20.85 -16.14 -2.61
CA GLN A 601 -21.59 -15.06 -3.27
C GLN A 601 -23.10 -15.29 -3.13
N ALA A 602 -23.58 -16.50 -3.42
CA ALA A 602 -24.97 -16.89 -3.21
C ALA A 602 -25.44 -16.63 -1.77
N THR A 603 -24.64 -17.03 -0.78
CA THR A 603 -24.95 -16.85 0.66
C THR A 603 -25.03 -15.37 1.03
N LEU A 604 -24.07 -14.55 0.58
CA LEU A 604 -24.03 -13.11 0.86
C LEU A 604 -25.21 -12.37 0.20
N THR A 605 -25.48 -12.64 -1.08
CA THR A 605 -26.58 -12.01 -1.81
C THR A 605 -27.95 -12.39 -1.22
N GLN A 606 -28.16 -13.66 -0.86
CA GLN A 606 -29.38 -14.11 -0.17
C GLN A 606 -29.54 -13.47 1.22
N GLY A 607 -28.43 -13.27 1.95
CA GLY A 607 -28.42 -12.50 3.20
C GLY A 607 -28.91 -11.06 3.01
N ASN A 608 -28.39 -10.37 2.00
CA ASN A 608 -28.76 -8.98 1.70
C ASN A 608 -30.22 -8.84 1.20
N ILE A 609 -30.72 -9.79 0.39
CA ILE A 609 -32.15 -9.90 0.04
C ILE A 609 -32.99 -10.04 1.31
N THR A 610 -32.66 -10.99 2.18
CA THR A 610 -33.41 -11.29 3.41
C THR A 610 -33.49 -10.08 4.33
N GLN A 611 -32.40 -9.33 4.47
CA GLN A 611 -32.35 -8.12 5.31
C GLN A 611 -33.18 -6.96 4.76
N ASN A 612 -33.29 -6.85 3.43
CA ASN A 612 -34.07 -5.80 2.77
C ASN A 612 -35.50 -6.23 2.40
N GLN A 613 -35.88 -7.47 2.67
CA GLN A 613 -37.19 -8.05 2.31
C GLN A 613 -38.38 -7.20 2.78
N GLY A 614 -38.28 -6.58 3.96
CA GLY A 614 -39.31 -5.67 4.48
C GLY A 614 -39.47 -4.39 3.65
N SER A 615 -38.35 -3.74 3.27
CA SER A 615 -38.37 -2.55 2.42
C SER A 615 -38.82 -2.87 1.00
N ILE A 616 -38.38 -4.00 0.45
CA ILE A 616 -38.77 -4.50 -0.88
C ILE A 616 -40.28 -4.77 -0.95
N ALA A 617 -40.81 -5.52 0.02
CA ALA A 617 -42.24 -5.82 0.10
C ALA A 617 -43.09 -4.56 0.33
N ALA A 618 -42.61 -3.60 1.12
CA ALA A 618 -43.30 -2.31 1.33
C ALA A 618 -43.38 -1.45 0.06
N ALA A 619 -42.41 -1.57 -0.85
CA ALA A 619 -42.44 -0.95 -2.17
C ALA A 619 -43.28 -1.70 -3.21
N GLY A 620 -43.73 -2.93 -2.89
CA GLY A 620 -44.43 -3.82 -3.82
C GLY A 620 -43.52 -4.53 -4.83
N GLY A 621 -42.21 -4.56 -4.58
CA GLY A 621 -41.24 -5.28 -5.41
C GLY A 621 -40.91 -6.67 -4.88
N ALA A 622 -40.01 -7.35 -5.57
CA ALA A 622 -39.46 -8.64 -5.18
C ALA A 622 -37.97 -8.72 -5.53
N ALA A 623 -37.19 -9.46 -4.74
CA ALA A 623 -35.82 -9.83 -5.09
C ALA A 623 -35.62 -11.32 -4.87
N THR A 624 -35.01 -11.98 -5.85
CA THR A 624 -34.66 -13.40 -5.80
C THR A 624 -33.21 -13.60 -6.23
N TYR A 625 -32.63 -14.76 -5.92
CA TYR A 625 -31.28 -15.13 -6.34
C TYR A 625 -31.30 -16.44 -7.13
N ALA A 626 -30.51 -16.50 -8.20
CA ALA A 626 -30.16 -17.75 -8.87
C ALA A 626 -28.68 -17.76 -9.28
N THR A 627 -28.03 -18.92 -9.19
CA THR A 627 -26.66 -19.08 -9.69
C THR A 627 -26.66 -19.07 -11.23
N LEU A 628 -25.84 -18.23 -11.85
CA LEU A 628 -25.71 -18.15 -13.31
C LEU A 628 -24.24 -18.26 -13.72
N ASP A 629 -23.80 -19.48 -14.05
CA ASP A 629 -22.48 -19.70 -14.68
C ASP A 629 -22.56 -19.34 -16.17
N TRP A 630 -21.89 -18.24 -16.56
CA TRP A 630 -21.85 -17.78 -17.95
C TRP A 630 -21.25 -18.81 -18.93
N ARG A 631 -20.44 -19.76 -18.43
CA ARG A 631 -19.86 -20.85 -19.24
C ARG A 631 -20.78 -22.07 -19.33
N ARG A 632 -21.89 -22.10 -18.57
CA ARG A 632 -22.83 -23.23 -18.45
C ARG A 632 -24.27 -22.73 -18.28
N LEU A 633 -24.73 -21.97 -19.27
CA LEU A 633 -26.04 -21.32 -19.25
C LEU A 633 -27.19 -22.34 -19.12
N PRO A 634 -28.15 -22.13 -18.21
CA PRO A 634 -29.29 -23.04 -18.02
C PRO A 634 -30.35 -22.87 -19.12
N GLN A 635 -31.40 -23.69 -19.11
CA GLN A 635 -32.55 -23.50 -20.01
C GLN A 635 -33.26 -22.17 -19.73
N ARG A 636 -33.38 -21.31 -20.75
CA ARG A 636 -33.88 -19.93 -20.62
C ARG A 636 -35.32 -19.84 -20.12
N ASP A 637 -36.18 -20.78 -20.51
CA ASP A 637 -37.62 -20.77 -20.22
C ASP A 637 -37.93 -20.82 -18.71
N GLN A 638 -37.00 -21.36 -17.91
CA GLN A 638 -37.13 -21.45 -16.44
C GLN A 638 -37.05 -20.09 -15.74
N TYR A 639 -36.64 -19.04 -16.47
CA TYR A 639 -36.32 -17.71 -15.95
C TYR A 639 -37.30 -16.60 -16.41
N GLY A 640 -38.44 -16.97 -17.01
CA GLY A 640 -39.51 -16.01 -17.36
C GLY A 640 -39.13 -15.04 -18.48
N TYR A 641 -39.53 -13.77 -18.36
CA TYR A 641 -39.15 -12.69 -19.27
C TYR A 641 -38.33 -11.63 -18.52
N PHE A 642 -37.55 -10.82 -19.24
CA PHE A 642 -36.82 -9.69 -18.67
C PHE A 642 -37.05 -8.45 -19.54
N ASP A 643 -37.48 -7.35 -18.93
CA ASP A 643 -37.63 -6.06 -19.62
C ASP A 643 -36.31 -5.27 -19.60
N LEU A 644 -35.46 -5.53 -18.61
CA LEU A 644 -34.15 -4.91 -18.45
C LEU A 644 -33.11 -5.95 -18.01
N VAL A 645 -31.97 -5.97 -18.68
CA VAL A 645 -30.75 -6.64 -18.19
C VAL A 645 -29.77 -5.56 -17.76
N PHE A 646 -29.31 -5.61 -16.50
CA PHE A 646 -28.28 -4.71 -15.99
C PHE A 646 -27.00 -5.48 -15.66
N ALA A 647 -25.86 -5.00 -16.13
CA ALA A 647 -24.56 -5.59 -15.84
C ALA A 647 -23.55 -4.54 -15.36
N GLY A 648 -22.91 -4.83 -14.21
CA GLY A 648 -21.98 -3.93 -13.53
C GLY A 648 -20.56 -4.48 -13.56
N ASP A 649 -19.70 -3.81 -14.33
CA ASP A 649 -18.27 -4.07 -14.46
C ASP A 649 -17.95 -5.53 -14.82
N VAL A 650 -18.28 -5.90 -16.06
CA VAL A 650 -18.26 -7.29 -16.57
C VAL A 650 -17.31 -7.55 -17.74
N ILE A 651 -16.59 -6.52 -18.18
CA ILE A 651 -15.56 -6.59 -19.22
C ILE A 651 -14.24 -6.20 -18.55
N TRP A 652 -13.53 -7.21 -18.03
CA TRP A 652 -12.25 -7.04 -17.35
C TRP A 652 -11.17 -8.06 -17.76
N HIS A 653 -11.51 -9.02 -18.64
CA HIS A 653 -10.60 -10.03 -19.17
C HIS A 653 -11.18 -10.65 -20.45
N GLU A 654 -10.38 -10.78 -21.50
CA GLU A 654 -10.80 -11.30 -22.83
C GLU A 654 -11.54 -12.65 -22.75
N THR A 655 -11.01 -13.62 -21.99
CA THR A 655 -11.59 -14.98 -21.79
C THR A 655 -12.95 -15.02 -21.08
N LEU A 656 -13.50 -13.88 -20.68
CA LEU A 656 -14.85 -13.73 -20.11
C LEU A 656 -15.82 -12.99 -21.04
N VAL A 657 -15.33 -12.28 -22.06
CA VAL A 657 -16.15 -11.50 -23.00
C VAL A 657 -17.14 -12.38 -23.75
N GLU A 658 -16.68 -13.50 -24.32
CA GLU A 658 -17.55 -14.45 -25.02
C GLU A 658 -18.61 -15.08 -24.08
N PRO A 659 -18.25 -15.73 -22.94
CA PRO A 659 -19.24 -16.26 -22.01
C PRO A 659 -20.25 -15.22 -21.52
N PHE A 660 -19.79 -14.01 -21.19
CA PHE A 660 -20.67 -12.92 -20.76
C PHE A 660 -21.65 -12.52 -21.87
N LEU A 661 -21.18 -12.32 -23.11
CA LEU A 661 -22.06 -11.97 -24.23
C LEU A 661 -23.04 -13.10 -24.58
N GLN A 662 -22.63 -14.36 -24.46
CA GLN A 662 -23.55 -15.50 -24.56
C GLN A 662 -24.63 -15.44 -23.46
N ALA A 663 -24.28 -15.05 -22.23
CA ALA A 663 -25.24 -14.85 -21.14
C ALA A 663 -26.23 -13.68 -21.42
N VAL A 664 -25.77 -12.58 -22.03
CA VAL A 664 -26.64 -11.47 -22.45
C VAL A 664 -27.57 -11.89 -23.60
N ALA A 665 -27.06 -12.59 -24.61
CA ALA A 665 -27.85 -13.10 -25.73
C ALA A 665 -28.90 -14.13 -25.27
N TRP A 666 -28.55 -14.97 -24.28
CA TRP A 666 -29.45 -15.87 -23.57
C TRP A 666 -30.53 -15.09 -22.82
N ALA A 667 -30.16 -14.11 -21.98
CA ALA A 667 -31.10 -13.31 -21.20
C ALA A 667 -32.16 -12.64 -22.08
N THR A 668 -31.71 -12.01 -23.16
CA THR A 668 -32.51 -11.29 -24.17
C THR A 668 -33.18 -12.20 -25.22
N SER A 669 -33.13 -13.54 -25.08
CA SER A 669 -33.79 -14.48 -26.02
C SER A 669 -35.22 -14.86 -25.62
N GLY A 670 -35.66 -14.50 -24.42
CA GLY A 670 -37.05 -14.66 -24.00
C GLY A 670 -37.99 -13.60 -24.62
N PRO A 671 -39.30 -13.68 -24.32
CA PRO A 671 -40.22 -12.57 -24.59
C PRO A 671 -39.79 -11.29 -23.87
N GLY A 672 -40.29 -10.14 -24.34
CA GLY A 672 -39.96 -8.82 -23.79
C GLY A 672 -38.89 -8.10 -24.62
N ALA A 673 -38.97 -6.77 -24.66
CA ALA A 673 -37.97 -5.94 -25.32
C ALA A 673 -36.77 -5.77 -24.38
N GLY A 674 -35.91 -6.79 -24.32
CA GLY A 674 -34.78 -6.85 -23.39
C GLY A 674 -33.73 -5.77 -23.66
N GLU A 675 -33.96 -4.57 -23.14
CA GLU A 675 -32.99 -3.48 -23.10
C GLU A 675 -31.81 -3.91 -22.21
N VAL A 676 -30.57 -3.69 -22.65
CA VAL A 676 -29.39 -4.01 -21.84
C VAL A 676 -28.67 -2.73 -21.47
N ILE A 677 -28.50 -2.49 -20.17
CA ILE A 677 -27.67 -1.41 -19.63
C ILE A 677 -26.43 -2.04 -19.00
N LEU A 678 -25.29 -1.76 -19.61
CA LEU A 678 -23.99 -2.29 -19.23
C LEU A 678 -23.10 -1.13 -18.82
N SER A 679 -22.59 -1.14 -17.60
CA SER A 679 -21.44 -0.29 -17.23
C SER A 679 -20.18 -1.15 -17.15
N HIS A 680 -19.07 -0.69 -17.72
CA HIS A 680 -17.77 -1.29 -17.43
C HIS A 680 -16.67 -0.24 -17.39
N LYS A 681 -15.56 -0.58 -16.71
CA LYS A 681 -14.32 0.18 -16.79
C LYS A 681 -13.45 -0.40 -17.91
N VAL A 682 -13.02 0.44 -18.84
CA VAL A 682 -11.98 0.11 -19.83
C VAL A 682 -10.68 -0.13 -19.06
N ARG A 683 -10.17 -1.37 -19.13
CA ARG A 683 -8.89 -1.77 -18.52
C ARG A 683 -7.84 -2.02 -19.59
N ASP A 684 -8.27 -2.71 -20.64
CA ASP A 684 -7.51 -3.06 -21.84
C ASP A 684 -8.40 -2.83 -23.07
N GLN A 685 -7.80 -2.39 -24.18
CA GLN A 685 -8.54 -2.14 -25.42
C GLN A 685 -8.92 -3.43 -26.15
N GLU A 686 -8.21 -4.53 -25.89
CA GLU A 686 -8.41 -5.82 -26.56
C GLU A 686 -9.76 -6.45 -26.15
N SER A 687 -10.08 -6.48 -24.86
CA SER A 687 -11.40 -6.94 -24.36
C SER A 687 -12.55 -6.06 -24.86
N VAL A 688 -12.33 -4.76 -25.03
CA VAL A 688 -13.35 -3.82 -25.56
C VAL A 688 -13.56 -4.03 -27.06
N ALA A 689 -12.49 -4.17 -27.83
CA ALA A 689 -12.56 -4.47 -29.26
C ALA A 689 -13.22 -5.83 -29.51
N LEU A 690 -12.85 -6.86 -28.74
CA LEU A 690 -13.47 -8.19 -28.79
C LEU A 690 -14.96 -8.11 -28.45
N PHE A 691 -15.33 -7.38 -27.39
CA PHE A 691 -16.73 -7.16 -27.01
C PHE A 691 -17.52 -6.50 -28.17
N GLN A 692 -17.02 -5.39 -28.71
CA GLN A 692 -17.67 -4.67 -29.82
C GLN A 692 -17.80 -5.55 -31.07
N GLN A 693 -16.77 -6.31 -31.41
CA GLN A 693 -16.76 -7.23 -32.56
C GLN A 693 -17.80 -8.35 -32.39
N MET A 694 -17.96 -8.90 -31.19
CA MET A 694 -18.85 -10.05 -30.92
C MET A 694 -20.33 -9.69 -30.74
N LEU A 695 -20.68 -8.44 -30.48
CA LEU A 695 -22.09 -8.04 -30.36
C LEU A 695 -22.91 -8.39 -31.62
N SER A 696 -22.38 -8.04 -32.80
CA SER A 696 -23.07 -8.23 -34.08
C SER A 696 -23.34 -9.70 -34.42
N SER A 697 -22.44 -10.63 -34.08
CA SER A 697 -22.63 -12.06 -34.34
C SER A 697 -23.68 -12.71 -33.42
N LEU A 698 -24.03 -12.04 -32.31
CA LEU A 698 -25.06 -12.46 -31.37
C LEU A 698 -26.39 -11.71 -31.55
N GLY A 699 -26.51 -10.89 -32.60
CA GLY A 699 -27.71 -10.09 -32.86
C GLY A 699 -27.91 -8.96 -31.86
N LEU A 700 -26.84 -8.43 -31.27
CA LEU A 700 -26.84 -7.27 -30.39
C LEU A 700 -26.14 -6.09 -31.08
N GLN A 701 -26.59 -4.87 -30.81
CA GLN A 701 -25.92 -3.64 -31.26
C GLN A 701 -25.84 -2.62 -30.13
N ILE A 702 -24.80 -1.78 -30.13
CA ILE A 702 -24.71 -0.59 -29.27
C ILE A 702 -25.67 0.45 -29.83
N ALA A 703 -26.80 0.68 -29.14
CA ALA A 703 -27.73 1.76 -29.46
C ALA A 703 -27.21 3.11 -28.94
N LYS A 704 -26.45 3.10 -27.83
CA LYS A 704 -25.80 4.29 -27.28
C LYS A 704 -24.57 3.89 -26.45
N GLU A 705 -23.49 4.65 -26.57
CA GLU A 705 -22.36 4.64 -25.63
C GLU A 705 -22.28 6.02 -24.98
N VAL A 706 -22.07 6.06 -23.66
CA VAL A 706 -21.95 7.31 -22.90
C VAL A 706 -20.77 7.21 -21.93
N PRO A 707 -19.75 8.09 -22.03
CA PRO A 707 -18.74 8.27 -20.99
C PRO A 707 -19.37 8.66 -19.66
N SER A 708 -18.93 8.06 -18.55
CA SER A 708 -19.57 8.32 -17.25
C SER A 708 -19.47 9.79 -16.80
N GLU A 709 -18.44 10.52 -17.24
CA GLU A 709 -18.28 11.97 -17.04
C GLU A 709 -19.42 12.79 -17.66
N GLN A 710 -20.03 12.34 -18.76
CA GLN A 710 -21.21 13.01 -19.33
C GLN A 710 -22.48 12.77 -18.51
N LEU A 711 -22.52 11.69 -17.73
CA LEU A 711 -23.65 11.34 -16.87
C LEU A 711 -23.53 11.94 -15.47
N LEU A 712 -22.30 12.02 -14.94
CA LEU A 712 -22.01 12.36 -13.54
C LEU A 712 -21.18 13.64 -13.35
N GLY A 713 -20.70 14.26 -14.43
CA GLY A 713 -19.79 15.41 -14.33
C GLY A 713 -18.47 15.03 -13.67
N GLN A 714 -18.04 15.83 -12.68
CA GLN A 714 -16.79 15.65 -11.94
C GLN A 714 -16.70 14.33 -11.15
N ASP A 715 -17.84 13.70 -10.84
CA ASP A 715 -17.90 12.42 -10.14
C ASP A 715 -17.84 11.22 -11.10
N GLY A 716 -17.77 11.49 -12.41
CA GLY A 716 -17.52 10.49 -13.44
C GLY A 716 -16.05 10.09 -13.52
N HIS A 717 -15.79 8.94 -14.14
CA HIS A 717 -14.47 8.39 -14.35
C HIS A 717 -14.19 8.28 -15.86
N PRO A 718 -13.06 8.79 -16.38
CA PRO A 718 -12.78 8.85 -17.82
C PRO A 718 -12.79 7.48 -18.49
N ASP A 719 -12.25 6.45 -17.84
CA ASP A 719 -12.26 5.06 -18.36
C ASP A 719 -13.59 4.31 -18.18
N VAL A 720 -14.61 4.87 -17.52
CA VAL A 720 -15.90 4.17 -17.34
C VAL A 720 -16.87 4.54 -18.46
N ARG A 721 -17.40 3.50 -19.11
CA ARG A 721 -18.36 3.59 -20.22
C ARG A 721 -19.67 2.93 -19.83
N VAL A 722 -20.77 3.56 -20.23
CA VAL A 722 -22.13 3.00 -20.11
C VAL A 722 -22.66 2.74 -21.51
N TYR A 723 -22.93 1.47 -21.80
CA TYR A 723 -23.51 0.99 -23.04
C TYR A 723 -24.99 0.71 -22.85
N HIS A 724 -25.77 1.16 -23.82
CA HIS A 724 -27.14 0.75 -24.04
C HIS A 724 -27.14 -0.18 -25.25
N LEU A 725 -27.36 -1.48 -25.03
CA LEU A 725 -27.44 -2.47 -26.11
C LEU A 725 -28.90 -2.79 -26.42
N LYS A 726 -29.18 -3.02 -27.71
CA LYS A 726 -30.46 -3.50 -28.20
C LYS A 726 -30.27 -4.75 -29.05
N ARG A 727 -31.23 -5.66 -29.00
CA ARG A 727 -31.31 -6.78 -29.93
C ARG A 727 -31.73 -6.28 -31.31
N VAL A 728 -31.03 -6.75 -32.34
CA VAL A 728 -31.39 -6.56 -33.75
C VAL A 728 -32.15 -7.82 -34.19
N HIS A 729 -33.29 -7.62 -34.85
CA HIS A 729 -34.16 -8.68 -35.36
C HIS A 729 -33.97 -8.89 -36.86
#